data_AF-A0A8J9YW02-F1
#
_entry.id   AF-A0A8J9YW02-F1
#
_cell.length_a   1.000
_cell.length_b   1.000
_cell.length_c   1.000
_cell.angle_alpha   90.00
_cell.angle_beta   90.00
_cell.angle_gamma   90.00
#
_symmetry.space_group_name_H-M   'P 1'
#
loop_
_entity.id
_entity.type
_entity.pdbx_description
1 polymer ?
#
loop_
_entity_poly.entity_id
_entity_poly.type
_entity_poly.pdbx_seq_one_letter_code
_entity_poly.pdbx_strand_id
1 'polypeptide(L)'
;MSVLLSPCVIGLMSSVFLSISRVSTRALSRIYRRINACRCGGNSPSFTVIVIGTSIRLVPADTDMAILGLHLLFLIFRVVCSNKGLPISTSVRGTRGEVVTLPASYDHDQPVIALTWNKFDPNIQGTRIPVYMYSPNSNSSLPLGPFKHRATLNNNGSLTLRHLQKKDEGQYVMTTLIDAVGQQEHYVYLEVQIPPKVSVGQQSPLRVPVNMNITLNCTMEKSTNLQYNIYWLRNGVRPPPDWHVEYEDQNSYKSSLTITRLTREDAGNYTCVAQHGGSSQSDSLSLDVQYPAVITNISVPTMAFVGTTASLWCQADGNPAPEIRWYRPATNSSPIHTTDQWKSSSRLTLRELDMLDDGQYVCAATNRMGQWDRRYVQLTVLGVASPPTAVIGLNYAAAKPDIPVVHIVAQTESVCRKLPEIEANTLRCKVNSVLNRQKRPEDNLPKEEREALRSLKRDKSITILPADKGRSVVVLNKTDYHKKCRDLLDDTATYHKLGKRDPTTRYKKELVSVLQDIEKEGGINYITYRRLYPTTETPPKFYGLPKIHKPDTPLRPIVSSIGSITYNSARFLADTLSPLVGKSEHHIVNSQQFAELIKHRRVEEDEELCSFDVVSLFTSVPVNKALDIILRRLQEDSTLPQRSTMSPTQLRTLPSGGSGTSTTPTPNSRKPNAQEFIDHLNSLDPDIKFTSEKEQDRTLPFLDTLTTIQDDGSLRLSIYRKPTHTDQYLNFRSNHPLEHKLGVVKTLLHRADTIITDPHDRETEKQHIKQALKDCGYPKWAIDKATAPKPPQQNNRNPGTKERDKGRITLPYIKTVSEPLRRIFASHGISTCFKPTNTLRQLLVAPKDKTPREEKCGVVYHIPCQGTTRQGTCEEFYIGETERSLRTRFLEHKRPSSHSSEVSQHIHIESPGHTVSLDKVRILDTEQDYFMRAETATQPGSWADFSMIVGGAAGGAAVLLLIMLAWFVWSRRMKAKAGYGNQSLLILQGQSCYPENNAMIMVSEEGKTLSVKSFTGRR
;
A
#
# COMPACT_ATOMS: atom_id res chain seq x y z
N MET A 1 5.92 -14.84 33.92
CA MET A 1 5.28 -15.43 35.11
C MET A 1 6.35 -15.53 36.19
N SER A 2 6.49 -14.55 37.08
CA SER A 2 5.72 -14.32 38.32
C SER A 2 6.05 -15.29 39.46
N VAL A 3 6.23 -14.68 40.65
CA VAL A 3 6.20 -15.25 42.02
C VAL A 3 7.55 -15.79 42.52
N LEU A 4 8.34 -14.94 43.20
CA LEU A 4 8.34 -14.68 44.66
C LEU A 4 8.87 -15.86 45.49
N LEU A 5 10.04 -15.67 46.11
CA LEU A 5 10.13 -15.49 47.57
C LEU A 5 11.55 -15.01 47.95
N SER A 6 11.57 -13.77 48.39
CA SER A 6 12.51 -13.15 49.34
C SER A 6 12.08 -13.55 50.77
N PRO A 7 12.67 -13.09 51.90
CA PRO A 7 14.05 -12.67 52.24
C PRO A 7 14.51 -13.10 53.67
N CYS A 8 15.68 -12.57 54.11
CA CYS A 8 15.92 -12.01 55.48
C CYS A 8 16.14 -13.02 56.64
N VAL A 9 17.00 -12.84 57.67
CA VAL A 9 17.63 -11.64 58.25
C VAL A 9 18.65 -12.02 59.36
N ILE A 10 19.74 -11.22 59.47
CA ILE A 10 20.48 -10.73 60.69
C ILE A 10 21.53 -11.58 61.43
N GLY A 11 22.70 -10.94 61.63
CA GLY A 11 23.49 -10.89 62.89
C GLY A 11 24.93 -11.41 62.80
N LEU A 12 25.98 -10.61 62.48
CA LEU A 12 26.88 -9.88 63.40
C LEU A 12 27.24 -10.69 64.68
N MET A 13 28.47 -10.92 65.15
CA MET A 13 29.79 -10.30 65.00
C MET A 13 30.83 -11.13 65.80
N SER A 14 32.10 -11.14 65.33
CA SER A 14 33.35 -11.02 66.13
C SER A 14 33.78 -12.18 67.06
N SER A 15 35.06 -12.55 67.21
CA SER A 15 36.29 -11.76 67.27
C SER A 15 37.59 -12.59 67.06
N VAL A 16 38.68 -11.86 66.78
CA VAL A 16 40.11 -12.22 66.84
C VAL A 16 40.75 -12.91 65.63
N PHE A 17 40.89 -12.09 64.58
CA PHE A 17 42.11 -11.99 63.78
C PHE A 17 43.32 -11.67 64.67
N LEU A 18 44.44 -12.41 64.55
CA LEU A 18 45.81 -11.90 64.56
C LEU A 18 46.83 -13.07 64.45
N SER A 19 47.32 -13.33 63.26
CA SER A 19 48.77 -13.45 62.93
C SER A 19 48.99 -14.18 61.60
N ILE A 20 50.06 -13.78 60.91
CA ILE A 20 50.48 -14.16 59.55
C ILE A 20 49.80 -13.33 58.45
N SER A 21 50.30 -12.10 58.37
CA SER A 21 50.16 -11.19 57.25
C SER A 21 51.08 -11.57 56.09
N ARG A 22 50.72 -11.03 54.91
CA ARG A 22 51.53 -10.79 53.71
C ARG A 22 51.70 -11.96 52.73
N VAL A 23 50.59 -12.32 52.06
CA VAL A 23 50.63 -12.51 50.61
C VAL A 23 49.55 -11.63 49.97
N SER A 24 49.99 -10.82 49.02
CA SER A 24 49.23 -9.74 48.38
C SER A 24 47.90 -10.18 47.77
N THR A 25 46.82 -9.54 48.24
CA THR A 25 45.43 -9.59 47.78
C THR A 25 45.21 -9.22 46.29
N ARG A 26 46.28 -8.95 45.53
CA ARG A 26 46.24 -8.69 44.09
C ARG A 26 46.15 -9.94 43.22
N ALA A 27 46.48 -11.13 43.72
CA ALA A 27 46.40 -12.38 42.95
C ALA A 27 44.97 -12.97 42.93
N LEU A 28 44.29 -12.97 44.07
CA LEU A 28 42.93 -13.51 44.22
C LEU A 28 41.86 -12.66 43.49
N SER A 29 42.02 -11.33 43.42
CA SER A 29 41.09 -10.47 42.68
C SER A 29 41.22 -10.59 41.15
N ARG A 30 42.38 -11.05 40.65
CA ARG A 30 42.59 -11.31 39.21
C ARG A 30 42.01 -12.67 38.77
N ILE A 31 42.02 -13.66 39.64
CA ILE A 31 41.43 -14.98 39.37
C ILE A 31 39.90 -14.89 39.43
N TYR A 32 39.35 -14.18 40.41
CA TYR A 32 37.89 -13.97 40.51
C TYR A 32 37.32 -13.14 39.34
N ARG A 33 38.09 -12.18 38.79
CA ARG A 33 37.71 -11.43 37.58
C ARG A 33 37.85 -12.23 36.27
N ARG A 34 38.71 -13.24 36.21
CA ARG A 34 38.81 -14.12 35.03
C ARG A 34 37.72 -15.19 34.98
N ILE A 35 37.20 -15.62 36.12
CA ILE A 35 36.12 -16.62 36.19
C ILE A 35 34.74 -16.01 35.88
N ASN A 36 34.52 -14.71 36.16
CA ASN A 36 33.24 -14.03 35.93
C ASN A 36 33.08 -13.35 34.55
N ALA A 37 34.04 -13.51 33.63
CA ALA A 37 33.98 -12.89 32.29
C ALA A 37 33.44 -13.82 31.18
N CYS A 38 32.98 -15.02 31.51
CA CYS A 38 32.43 -15.97 30.52
C CYS A 38 31.20 -16.70 31.09
N ARG A 39 30.00 -16.13 30.92
CA ARG A 39 28.74 -16.89 30.89
C ARG A 39 27.73 -16.20 29.97
N CYS A 40 27.62 -16.72 28.76
CA CYS A 40 26.38 -16.84 27.98
C CYS A 40 26.54 -18.03 27.02
N GLY A 41 25.80 -19.11 27.26
CA GLY A 41 25.58 -20.21 26.31
C GLY A 41 26.17 -21.59 26.67
N GLY A 42 25.33 -22.46 27.27
CA GLY A 42 25.33 -23.92 27.06
C GLY A 42 26.40 -24.79 27.74
N ASN A 43 25.98 -25.59 28.73
CA ASN A 43 26.65 -26.72 29.40
C ASN A 43 28.00 -26.44 30.11
N SER A 44 27.94 -26.18 31.43
CA SER A 44 29.12 -26.11 32.29
C SER A 44 29.48 -27.48 32.88
N PRO A 45 30.72 -27.99 32.71
CA PRO A 45 31.19 -29.21 33.38
C PRO A 45 31.54 -28.97 34.86
N SER A 46 31.35 -29.99 35.69
CA SER A 46 31.71 -30.01 37.11
C SER A 46 33.22 -30.21 37.29
N PHE A 47 33.86 -29.41 38.16
CA PHE A 47 35.29 -29.52 38.49
C PHE A 47 35.48 -29.76 40.00
N THR A 48 36.44 -30.60 40.35
CA THR A 48 36.88 -30.83 41.75
C THR A 48 38.18 -30.05 41.99
N VAL A 49 38.24 -29.34 43.12
CA VAL A 49 39.44 -28.59 43.55
C VAL A 49 40.27 -29.50 44.45
N ILE A 50 41.53 -29.75 44.09
CA ILE A 50 42.48 -30.47 44.94
C ILE A 50 43.60 -29.49 45.34
N VAL A 51 43.88 -29.42 46.64
CA VAL A 51 44.92 -28.57 47.23
C VAL A 51 46.07 -29.47 47.70
N ILE A 52 47.27 -29.27 47.14
CA ILE A 52 48.50 -29.95 47.58
C ILE A 52 49.56 -28.87 47.78
N GLY A 53 49.94 -28.63 49.04
CA GLY A 53 50.88 -27.56 49.40
C GLY A 53 50.37 -26.16 49.02
N THR A 54 51.23 -25.33 48.41
CA THR A 54 50.91 -23.95 48.01
C THR A 54 50.24 -23.83 46.64
N SER A 55 49.86 -24.94 45.99
CA SER A 55 49.26 -24.96 44.65
C SER A 55 47.85 -25.54 44.67
N ILE A 56 46.92 -24.81 44.03
CA ILE A 56 45.53 -25.24 43.79
C ILE A 56 45.40 -25.63 42.32
N ARG A 57 44.88 -26.83 42.03
CA ARG A 57 44.51 -27.24 40.67
C ARG A 57 43.05 -27.67 40.58
N LEU A 58 42.43 -27.36 39.45
CA LEU A 58 41.07 -27.73 39.06
C LEU A 58 41.15 -28.91 38.09
N VAL A 59 40.41 -29.98 38.36
CA VAL A 59 40.35 -31.17 37.49
C VAL A 59 38.88 -31.47 37.14
N PRO A 60 38.55 -31.79 35.87
CA PRO A 60 37.19 -32.17 35.47
C PRO A 60 36.75 -33.47 36.15
N ALA A 61 35.45 -33.60 36.47
CA ALA A 61 34.92 -34.76 37.19
C ALA A 61 35.10 -36.12 36.48
N ASP A 62 35.26 -36.15 35.15
CA ASP A 62 35.35 -37.38 34.34
C ASP A 62 36.78 -37.77 33.93
N THR A 63 37.76 -37.61 34.83
CA THR A 63 39.15 -38.00 34.51
C THR A 63 39.43 -39.44 34.96
N ASP A 64 39.81 -40.28 33.99
CA ASP A 64 40.09 -41.72 34.15
C ASP A 64 41.14 -42.00 35.26
N MET A 65 40.81 -42.90 36.20
CA MET A 65 41.63 -43.20 37.40
C MET A 65 43.06 -43.69 37.07
N ALA A 66 43.29 -44.16 35.83
CA ALA A 66 44.60 -44.56 35.34
C ALA A 66 45.58 -43.39 35.13
N ILE A 67 45.10 -42.19 34.77
CA ILE A 67 45.95 -41.01 34.54
C ILE A 67 46.37 -40.37 35.87
N LEU A 68 45.50 -40.41 36.89
CA LEU A 68 45.83 -40.05 38.27
C LEU A 68 46.86 -41.02 38.88
N GLY A 69 46.76 -42.32 38.56
CA GLY A 69 47.76 -43.32 38.90
C GLY A 69 49.13 -43.06 38.27
N LEU A 70 49.19 -42.67 36.99
CA LEU A 70 50.45 -42.33 36.31
C LEU A 70 51.11 -41.05 36.86
N HIS A 71 50.31 -40.05 37.24
CA HIS A 71 50.82 -38.82 37.85
C HIS A 71 51.31 -39.03 39.30
N LEU A 72 50.66 -39.91 40.07
CA LEU A 72 51.17 -40.33 41.39
C LEU A 72 52.44 -41.16 41.26
N LEU A 73 52.53 -42.05 40.27
CA LEU A 73 53.74 -42.83 39.97
C LEU A 73 54.90 -41.93 39.53
N PHE A 74 54.67 -40.89 38.73
CA PHE A 74 55.70 -39.91 38.37
C PHE A 74 56.17 -39.06 39.57
N LEU A 75 55.28 -38.77 40.54
CA LEU A 75 55.65 -38.09 41.79
C LEU A 75 56.43 -39.00 42.74
N ILE A 76 56.03 -40.27 42.86
CA ILE A 76 56.76 -41.28 43.65
C ILE A 76 58.13 -41.56 43.00
N PHE A 77 58.22 -41.60 41.67
CA PHE A 77 59.51 -41.74 40.97
C PHE A 77 60.43 -40.53 41.21
N ARG A 78 59.88 -39.31 41.28
CA ARG A 78 60.66 -38.10 41.66
C ARG A 78 61.11 -38.07 43.11
N VAL A 79 60.29 -38.57 44.04
CA VAL A 79 60.65 -38.66 45.47
C VAL A 79 61.67 -39.79 45.72
N VAL A 80 61.57 -40.91 45.01
CA VAL A 80 62.48 -42.06 45.12
C VAL A 80 63.83 -41.80 44.42
N CYS A 81 63.86 -41.08 43.30
CA CYS A 81 65.12 -40.69 42.64
C CYS A 81 65.87 -39.57 43.36
N SER A 82 65.25 -38.85 44.30
CA SER A 82 65.95 -37.82 45.10
C SER A 82 66.82 -38.41 46.22
N ASN A 83 66.71 -39.71 46.52
CA ASN A 83 67.48 -40.41 47.57
C ASN A 83 68.67 -41.24 47.05
N LYS A 84 69.03 -41.13 45.77
CA LYS A 84 70.32 -41.58 45.21
C LYS A 84 70.80 -40.51 44.25
N GLY A 85 71.75 -39.67 44.67
CA GLY A 85 72.21 -38.47 43.94
C GLY A 85 72.66 -38.72 42.50
N LEU A 86 71.70 -38.71 41.57
CA LEU A 86 71.89 -38.69 40.12
C LEU A 86 71.34 -37.35 39.60
N PRO A 87 72.13 -36.53 38.89
CA PRO A 87 71.68 -35.21 38.43
C PRO A 87 70.61 -35.35 37.33
N ILE A 88 69.38 -34.90 37.61
CA ILE A 88 68.31 -34.83 36.61
C ILE A 88 68.59 -33.63 35.70
N SER A 89 68.93 -33.87 34.43
CA SER A 89 69.08 -32.80 33.45
C SER A 89 67.71 -32.19 33.13
N THR A 90 67.56 -30.87 33.23
CA THR A 90 66.34 -30.18 32.80
C THR A 90 66.40 -29.94 31.28
N SER A 91 65.32 -30.27 30.55
CA SER A 91 65.23 -30.04 29.10
C SER A 91 64.45 -28.76 28.81
N VAL A 92 65.01 -27.86 28.01
CA VAL A 92 64.39 -26.59 27.58
C VAL A 92 64.31 -26.57 26.06
N ARG A 93 63.16 -26.17 25.52
CA ARG A 93 62.91 -26.03 24.07
C ARG A 93 62.85 -24.55 23.69
N GLY A 94 63.51 -24.18 22.60
CA GLY A 94 63.45 -22.83 22.03
C GLY A 94 63.38 -22.82 20.52
N THR A 95 62.70 -21.82 19.94
CA THR A 95 62.59 -21.66 18.47
C THR A 95 63.74 -20.81 17.94
N ARG A 96 64.27 -21.16 16.76
CA ARG A 96 65.32 -20.36 16.08
C ARG A 96 64.89 -18.89 15.95
N GLY A 97 65.75 -17.98 16.38
CA GLY A 97 65.53 -16.52 16.34
C GLY A 97 64.88 -15.95 17.60
N GLU A 98 64.20 -16.76 18.41
CA GLU A 98 63.58 -16.32 19.67
C GLU A 98 64.59 -16.23 20.82
N VAL A 99 64.10 -15.77 21.98
CA VAL A 99 64.85 -15.69 23.23
C VAL A 99 64.47 -16.88 24.10
N VAL A 100 65.45 -17.58 24.65
CA VAL A 100 65.23 -18.72 25.55
C VAL A 100 65.98 -18.50 26.87
N THR A 101 65.37 -18.91 27.99
CA THR A 101 65.99 -18.82 29.31
C THR A 101 66.24 -20.22 29.86
N LEU A 102 67.49 -20.55 30.10
CA LEU A 102 67.92 -21.78 30.76
C LEU A 102 67.81 -21.58 32.27
N PRO A 103 67.01 -22.39 32.97
CA PRO A 103 66.79 -22.23 34.40
C PRO A 103 68.08 -22.49 35.18
N ALA A 104 68.33 -21.67 36.19
CA ALA A 104 69.33 -21.96 37.21
C ALA A 104 68.68 -22.70 38.38
N SER A 105 69.47 -23.56 39.02
CA SER A 105 69.07 -24.28 40.22
C SER A 105 70.28 -24.34 41.15
N TYR A 106 70.25 -23.54 42.21
CA TYR A 106 71.24 -23.54 43.31
C TYR A 106 70.56 -23.01 44.58
N ASP A 107 71.14 -23.30 45.75
CA ASP A 107 70.62 -22.80 47.03
C ASP A 107 70.97 -21.31 47.18
N HIS A 108 69.95 -20.45 47.26
CA HIS A 108 70.11 -19.00 47.32
C HIS A 108 70.56 -18.50 48.69
N ASP A 109 70.49 -19.33 49.74
CA ASP A 109 70.83 -18.94 51.11
C ASP A 109 72.34 -19.09 51.42
N GLN A 110 73.15 -19.59 50.48
CA GLN A 110 74.60 -19.73 50.64
C GLN A 110 75.40 -18.68 49.84
N PRO A 111 76.52 -18.16 50.39
CA PRO A 111 77.33 -17.12 49.73
C PRO A 111 78.06 -17.68 48.50
N VAL A 112 77.60 -17.28 47.31
CA VAL A 112 78.21 -17.66 46.01
C VAL A 112 79.43 -16.79 45.73
N ILE A 113 80.59 -17.42 45.51
CA ILE A 113 81.86 -16.75 45.18
C ILE A 113 81.96 -16.48 43.67
N ALA A 114 81.50 -17.43 42.85
CA ALA A 114 81.47 -17.31 41.40
C ALA A 114 80.39 -18.22 40.79
N LEU A 115 79.77 -17.76 39.71
CA LEU A 115 78.82 -18.52 38.90
C LEU A 115 79.30 -18.51 37.45
N THR A 116 79.44 -19.69 36.87
CA THR A 116 79.81 -19.85 35.45
C THR A 116 78.79 -20.71 34.71
N TRP A 117 78.46 -20.31 33.49
CA TRP A 117 77.71 -21.11 32.54
C TRP A 117 78.66 -21.56 31.43
N ASN A 118 78.67 -22.85 31.15
CA ASN A 118 79.46 -23.45 30.09
C ASN A 118 78.57 -24.30 29.18
N LYS A 119 78.90 -24.37 27.89
CA LYS A 119 78.30 -25.31 26.93
C LYS A 119 79.30 -26.44 26.67
N PHE A 120 78.84 -27.68 26.64
CA PHE A 120 79.69 -28.79 26.19
C PHE A 120 79.97 -28.68 24.69
N ASP A 121 81.23 -28.91 24.31
CA ASP A 121 81.61 -29.07 22.91
C ASP A 121 81.11 -30.44 22.42
N PRO A 122 80.25 -30.50 21.40
CA PRO A 122 79.75 -31.78 20.87
C PRO A 122 80.85 -32.60 20.17
N ASN A 123 81.95 -31.98 19.73
CA ASN A 123 83.00 -32.64 18.95
C ASN A 123 84.17 -33.14 19.83
N ILE A 124 84.31 -32.62 21.06
CA ILE A 124 85.42 -32.95 21.95
C ILE A 124 84.88 -33.29 23.33
N GLN A 125 84.83 -34.58 23.65
CA GLN A 125 84.24 -35.10 24.88
C GLN A 125 84.93 -34.48 26.12
N GLY A 126 84.12 -33.93 27.04
CA GLY A 126 84.60 -33.30 28.27
C GLY A 126 85.03 -31.84 28.16
N THR A 127 85.11 -31.27 26.94
CA THR A 127 85.49 -29.86 26.75
C THR A 127 84.31 -28.93 27.02
N ARG A 128 84.56 -27.89 27.83
CA ARG A 128 83.57 -26.89 28.24
C ARG A 128 83.90 -25.54 27.61
N ILE A 129 82.97 -25.04 26.80
CA ILE A 129 83.03 -23.73 26.16
C ILE A 129 82.39 -22.71 27.12
N PRO A 130 83.13 -21.73 27.65
CA PRO A 130 82.57 -20.75 28.57
C PRO A 130 81.56 -19.83 27.85
N VAL A 131 80.38 -19.70 28.44
CA VAL A 131 79.25 -18.92 27.92
C VAL A 131 79.07 -17.63 28.72
N TYR A 132 79.13 -17.72 30.06
CA TYR A 132 78.98 -16.56 30.94
C TYR A 132 79.70 -16.79 32.26
N MET A 133 80.32 -15.76 32.81
CA MET A 133 80.93 -15.78 34.15
C MET A 133 80.49 -14.57 34.96
N TYR A 134 80.16 -14.79 36.22
CA TYR A 134 79.78 -13.75 37.17
C TYR A 134 80.47 -13.99 38.52
N SER A 135 81.09 -12.94 39.07
CA SER A 135 81.67 -12.97 40.41
C SER A 135 81.04 -11.84 41.25
N PRO A 136 80.26 -12.17 42.29
CA PRO A 136 79.62 -11.18 43.16
C PRO A 136 80.63 -10.28 43.89
N ASN A 137 81.75 -10.85 44.35
CA ASN A 137 82.76 -10.13 45.14
C ASN A 137 83.47 -9.00 44.36
N SER A 138 83.57 -9.12 43.04
CA SER A 138 84.16 -8.09 42.15
C SER A 138 83.10 -7.33 41.35
N ASN A 139 81.83 -7.66 41.53
CA ASN A 139 80.69 -7.26 40.71
C ASN A 139 80.98 -7.33 39.19
N SER A 140 81.83 -8.27 38.78
CA SER A 140 82.25 -8.44 37.40
C SER A 140 81.36 -9.49 36.74
N SER A 141 80.76 -9.11 35.60
CA SER A 141 79.95 -10.01 34.78
C SER A 141 80.47 -9.95 33.35
N LEU A 142 80.79 -11.11 32.79
CA LEU A 142 81.42 -11.20 31.48
C LEU A 142 80.78 -12.33 30.67
N PRO A 143 80.02 -12.03 29.60
CA PRO A 143 79.65 -13.04 28.62
C PRO A 143 80.90 -13.43 27.82
N LEU A 144 81.12 -14.73 27.64
CA LEU A 144 82.36 -15.31 27.13
C LEU A 144 82.14 -16.04 25.80
N GLY A 145 83.23 -16.21 25.05
CA GLY A 145 83.23 -16.96 23.79
C GLY A 145 82.28 -16.41 22.71
N PRO A 146 81.69 -17.26 21.86
CA PRO A 146 80.81 -16.85 20.75
C PRO A 146 79.44 -16.30 21.21
N PHE A 147 79.20 -16.22 22.52
CA PHE A 147 77.93 -15.77 23.11
C PHE A 147 77.98 -14.35 23.68
N LYS A 148 79.12 -13.65 23.56
CA LYS A 148 79.40 -12.31 24.12
C LYS A 148 78.29 -11.27 23.93
N HIS A 149 77.59 -11.30 22.79
CA HIS A 149 76.55 -10.33 22.43
C HIS A 149 75.12 -10.86 22.54
N ARG A 150 74.93 -12.12 22.97
CA ARG A 150 73.64 -12.81 22.95
C ARG A 150 73.26 -13.46 24.27
N ALA A 151 74.19 -13.63 25.20
CA ALA A 151 73.95 -14.19 26.53
C ALA A 151 73.81 -13.08 27.58
N THR A 152 72.79 -13.18 28.42
CA THR A 152 72.57 -12.30 29.58
C THR A 152 72.20 -13.13 30.79
N LEU A 153 72.87 -12.90 31.91
CA LEU A 153 72.56 -13.55 33.19
C LEU A 153 71.44 -12.78 33.91
N ASN A 154 70.40 -13.48 34.35
CA ASN A 154 69.31 -12.91 35.13
C ASN A 154 69.66 -12.90 36.63
N ASN A 155 68.98 -12.06 37.42
CA ASN A 155 69.24 -11.91 38.87
C ASN A 155 69.10 -13.20 39.68
N ASN A 156 68.33 -14.18 39.19
CA ASN A 156 68.15 -15.50 39.81
C ASN A 156 69.19 -16.54 39.33
N GLY A 157 70.26 -16.11 38.64
CA GLY A 157 71.31 -16.95 38.08
C GLY A 157 70.96 -17.66 36.77
N SER A 158 69.71 -17.56 36.28
CA SER A 158 69.30 -18.17 35.01
C SER A 158 69.95 -17.48 33.81
N LEU A 159 70.26 -18.25 32.76
CA LEU A 159 70.93 -17.75 31.57
C LEU A 159 69.92 -17.51 30.45
N THR A 160 69.80 -16.26 30.00
CA THR A 160 68.98 -15.91 28.83
C THR A 160 69.85 -15.81 27.59
N LEU A 161 69.52 -16.59 26.55
CA LEU A 161 70.14 -16.55 25.23
C LEU A 161 69.18 -15.89 24.23
N ARG A 162 69.63 -14.82 23.58
CA ARG A 162 68.90 -14.09 22.54
C ARG A 162 69.32 -14.55 21.14
N HIS A 163 68.41 -14.44 20.17
CA HIS A 163 68.66 -14.83 18.78
C HIS A 163 69.18 -16.27 18.65
N LEU A 164 68.38 -17.23 19.13
CA LEU A 164 68.76 -18.63 19.18
C LEU A 164 69.10 -19.20 17.79
N GLN A 165 70.21 -19.93 17.67
CA GLN A 165 70.69 -20.55 16.43
C GLN A 165 70.73 -22.07 16.58
N LYS A 166 70.61 -22.84 15.49
CA LYS A 166 70.66 -24.31 15.58
C LYS A 166 71.96 -24.83 16.21
N LYS A 167 73.07 -24.14 15.97
CA LYS A 167 74.38 -24.44 16.59
C LYS A 167 74.42 -24.21 18.10
N ASP A 168 73.44 -23.50 18.67
CA ASP A 168 73.33 -23.28 20.12
C ASP A 168 72.73 -24.52 20.83
N GLU A 169 72.11 -25.45 20.09
CA GLU A 169 71.62 -26.74 20.62
C GLU A 169 72.72 -27.53 21.31
N GLY A 170 72.38 -28.17 22.43
CA GLY A 170 73.28 -29.03 23.18
C GLY A 170 73.14 -28.90 24.69
N GLN A 171 74.06 -29.54 25.40
CA GLN A 171 74.06 -29.57 26.87
C GLN A 171 74.86 -28.38 27.44
N TYR A 172 74.23 -27.68 28.38
CA TYR A 172 74.81 -26.59 29.15
C TYR A 172 74.97 -27.03 30.61
N VAL A 173 76.01 -26.53 31.25
CA VAL A 173 76.26 -26.73 32.68
C VAL A 173 76.46 -25.39 33.35
N MET A 174 75.71 -25.16 34.41
CA MET A 174 75.95 -24.09 35.37
C MET A 174 76.83 -24.63 36.48
N THR A 175 77.94 -23.97 36.75
CA THR A 175 78.86 -24.30 37.82
C THR A 175 78.89 -23.14 38.82
N THR A 176 78.45 -23.40 40.05
CA THR A 176 78.44 -22.44 41.17
C THR A 176 79.52 -22.81 42.18
N LEU A 177 80.36 -21.84 42.54
CA LEU A 177 81.36 -21.96 43.59
C LEU A 177 80.82 -21.32 44.86
N ILE A 178 80.66 -22.12 45.92
CA ILE A 178 80.06 -21.69 47.18
C ILE A 178 81.11 -21.73 48.30
N ASP A 179 81.17 -20.69 49.12
CA ASP A 179 82.11 -20.62 50.24
C ASP A 179 81.87 -21.77 51.22
N ALA A 180 82.94 -22.41 51.70
CA ALA A 180 82.95 -23.61 52.56
C ALA A 180 82.31 -24.92 52.04
N VAL A 181 81.62 -24.95 50.88
CA VAL A 181 80.94 -26.17 50.34
C VAL A 181 81.60 -26.72 49.06
N GLY A 182 82.31 -25.89 48.30
CA GLY A 182 82.97 -26.29 47.05
C GLY A 182 82.12 -26.06 45.80
N GLN A 183 82.44 -26.77 44.72
CA GLN A 183 81.84 -26.58 43.39
C GLN A 183 80.56 -27.43 43.22
N GLN A 184 79.45 -26.80 42.83
CA GLN A 184 78.20 -27.48 42.45
C GLN A 184 77.89 -27.29 40.97
N GLU A 185 77.26 -28.28 40.34
CA GLU A 185 76.93 -28.26 38.91
C GLU A 185 75.47 -28.63 38.61
N HIS A 186 74.84 -27.87 37.71
CA HIS A 186 73.49 -28.12 37.22
C HIS A 186 73.47 -28.22 35.69
N TYR A 187 72.87 -29.29 35.17
CA TYR A 187 72.87 -29.61 33.74
C TYR A 187 71.51 -29.29 33.09
N VAL A 188 71.56 -28.58 31.97
CA VAL A 188 70.38 -28.20 31.18
C VAL A 188 70.62 -28.57 29.71
N TYR A 189 69.72 -29.31 29.09
CA TYR A 189 69.76 -29.57 27.65
C TYR A 189 68.87 -28.58 26.91
N LEU A 190 69.44 -27.88 25.91
CA LEU A 190 68.71 -26.95 25.06
C LEU A 190 68.47 -27.59 23.69
N GLU A 191 67.20 -27.77 23.32
CA GLU A 191 66.76 -28.20 22.00
C GLU A 191 66.27 -27.00 21.18
N VAL A 192 66.80 -26.82 19.97
CA VAL A 192 66.48 -25.70 19.07
C VAL A 192 65.60 -26.17 17.92
N GLN A 193 64.36 -25.69 17.89
CA GLN A 193 63.37 -26.00 16.85
C GLN A 193 63.46 -25.00 15.69
N ILE A 194 63.36 -25.50 14.46
CA ILE A 194 63.30 -24.68 13.25
C ILE A 194 61.87 -24.79 12.68
N PRO A 195 61.09 -23.71 12.69
CA PRO A 195 59.75 -23.72 12.11
C PRO A 195 59.85 -23.87 10.58
N PRO A 196 58.99 -24.67 9.94
CA PRO A 196 59.01 -24.86 8.51
C PRO A 196 58.45 -23.63 7.78
N LYS A 197 58.93 -23.39 6.56
CA LYS A 197 58.35 -22.36 5.68
C LYS A 197 57.11 -22.93 4.99
N VAL A 198 56.00 -22.21 5.08
CA VAL A 198 54.75 -22.50 4.36
C VAL A 198 54.65 -21.56 3.16
N SER A 199 54.27 -22.08 1.99
CA SER A 199 54.05 -21.27 0.78
C SER A 199 52.84 -21.73 0.00
N VAL A 200 52.00 -20.77 -0.41
CA VAL A 200 50.92 -20.98 -1.37
C VAL A 200 51.50 -20.84 -2.79
N GLY A 201 51.27 -21.84 -3.65
CA GLY A 201 51.94 -21.97 -4.95
C GLY A 201 51.49 -21.00 -6.03
N GLN A 202 50.53 -20.10 -5.75
CA GLN A 202 49.97 -19.15 -6.70
C GLN A 202 50.27 -17.69 -6.29
N GLN A 203 50.36 -16.79 -7.29
CA GLN A 203 50.58 -15.35 -7.05
C GLN A 203 49.29 -14.64 -6.63
N SER A 204 49.38 -13.74 -5.64
CA SER A 204 48.27 -12.92 -5.14
C SER A 204 48.24 -11.54 -5.83
N PRO A 205 47.09 -11.04 -6.32
CA PRO A 205 45.78 -11.70 -6.36
C PRO A 205 45.63 -12.67 -7.54
N LEU A 206 45.04 -13.84 -7.30
CA LEU A 206 44.68 -14.81 -8.32
C LEU A 206 43.33 -14.45 -8.93
N ARG A 207 43.31 -14.12 -10.22
CA ARG A 207 42.11 -13.67 -10.94
C ARG A 207 41.52 -14.80 -11.77
N VAL A 208 40.27 -15.17 -11.53
CA VAL A 208 39.65 -16.34 -12.19
C VAL A 208 38.20 -16.05 -12.59
N PRO A 209 37.75 -16.42 -13.80
CA PRO A 209 36.34 -16.32 -14.18
C PRO A 209 35.42 -17.22 -13.36
N VAL A 210 34.16 -16.82 -13.19
CA VAL A 210 33.08 -17.68 -12.65
C VAL A 210 32.91 -18.98 -13.47
N ASN A 211 32.35 -20.00 -12.83
CA ASN A 211 32.11 -21.35 -13.36
C ASN A 211 33.37 -22.16 -13.73
N MET A 212 34.57 -21.64 -13.47
CA MET A 212 35.81 -22.40 -13.61
C MET A 212 36.09 -23.24 -12.36
N ASN A 213 36.84 -24.32 -12.53
CA ASN A 213 37.38 -25.09 -11.43
C ASN A 213 38.79 -24.61 -11.11
N ILE A 214 39.14 -24.51 -9.83
CA ILE A 214 40.49 -24.12 -9.40
C ILE A 214 41.01 -25.06 -8.32
N THR A 215 42.33 -25.21 -8.29
CA THR A 215 43.04 -25.92 -7.24
C THR A 215 44.13 -25.02 -6.66
N LEU A 216 44.03 -24.75 -5.36
CA LEU A 216 45.01 -23.97 -4.60
C LEU A 216 46.00 -24.93 -3.95
N ASN A 217 47.30 -24.68 -4.13
CA ASN A 217 48.34 -25.60 -3.67
C ASN A 217 49.10 -24.97 -2.51
N CYS A 218 49.31 -25.73 -1.46
CA CYS A 218 50.12 -25.34 -0.32
C CYS A 218 51.24 -26.34 -0.12
N THR A 219 52.46 -25.83 -0.01
CA THR A 219 53.65 -26.63 0.22
C THR A 219 54.38 -26.14 1.48
N MET A 220 54.73 -27.09 2.35
CA MET A 220 55.51 -26.86 3.55
C MET A 220 56.88 -27.51 3.39
N GLU A 221 57.94 -26.76 3.68
CA GLU A 221 59.30 -27.29 3.65
C GLU A 221 59.46 -28.42 4.70
N LYS A 222 60.09 -29.53 4.30
CA LYS A 222 60.22 -30.74 5.12
C LYS A 222 60.99 -30.43 6.41
N SER A 223 60.29 -30.38 7.55
CA SER A 223 60.92 -30.27 8.87
C SER A 223 61.37 -31.64 9.34
N THR A 224 62.62 -31.75 9.81
CA THR A 224 63.25 -33.06 10.04
C THR A 224 62.74 -33.81 11.26
N ASN A 225 61.98 -33.20 12.20
CA ASN A 225 61.62 -33.84 13.47
C ASN A 225 60.24 -33.47 14.07
N LEU A 226 59.32 -32.82 13.33
CA LEU A 226 58.01 -32.39 13.85
C LEU A 226 56.88 -32.65 12.85
N GLN A 227 55.73 -33.14 13.35
CA GLN A 227 54.52 -33.40 12.56
C GLN A 227 53.54 -32.22 12.68
N TYR A 228 53.36 -31.46 11.59
CA TYR A 228 52.43 -30.32 11.55
C TYR A 228 51.07 -30.73 10.98
N ASN A 229 50.00 -30.14 11.51
CA ASN A 229 48.66 -30.25 10.95
C ASN A 229 48.44 -29.11 9.93
N ILE A 230 48.25 -29.45 8.65
CA ILE A 230 47.99 -28.49 7.57
C ILE A 230 46.48 -28.41 7.30
N TYR A 231 45.94 -27.19 7.29
CA TYR A 231 44.54 -26.94 6.93
C TYR A 231 44.36 -25.58 6.25
N TRP A 232 43.26 -25.44 5.53
CA TRP A 232 42.90 -24.20 4.85
C TRP A 232 41.88 -23.39 5.64
N LEU A 233 41.97 -22.06 5.53
CA LEU A 233 41.00 -21.11 6.03
C LEU A 233 40.60 -20.15 4.89
N ARG A 234 39.32 -19.79 4.87
CA ARG A 234 38.75 -18.79 3.98
C ARG A 234 38.20 -17.64 4.82
N ASN A 235 38.75 -16.45 4.65
CA ASN A 235 38.42 -15.27 5.47
C ASN A 235 38.46 -15.58 6.99
N GLY A 236 39.38 -16.47 7.41
CA GLY A 236 39.53 -16.90 8.81
C GLY A 236 38.64 -18.07 9.27
N VAL A 237 37.74 -18.59 8.42
CA VAL A 237 36.81 -19.69 8.74
C VAL A 237 37.18 -20.96 7.97
N ARG A 238 36.89 -22.14 8.50
CA ARG A 238 37.11 -23.40 7.77
C ARG A 238 36.20 -23.47 6.53
N PRO A 239 36.71 -23.99 5.39
CA PRO A 239 35.93 -24.27 4.20
C PRO A 239 34.66 -25.11 4.44
N PRO A 240 33.62 -24.96 3.59
CA PRO A 240 32.47 -25.86 3.55
C PRO A 240 32.86 -27.33 3.23
N PRO A 241 32.03 -28.33 3.61
CA PRO A 241 32.30 -29.75 3.37
C PRO A 241 32.46 -30.12 1.88
N ASP A 242 31.85 -29.33 1.00
CA ASP A 242 31.74 -29.54 -0.44
C ASP A 242 33.05 -29.27 -1.18
N TRP A 243 34.04 -28.69 -0.49
CA TRP A 243 35.36 -28.40 -1.05
C TRP A 243 36.30 -29.57 -0.79
N HIS A 244 36.90 -30.08 -1.85
CA HIS A 244 37.78 -31.24 -1.76
C HIS A 244 39.19 -30.81 -1.36
N VAL A 245 39.60 -31.18 -0.15
CA VAL A 245 40.97 -31.03 0.32
C VAL A 245 41.67 -32.37 0.20
N GLU A 246 42.70 -32.42 -0.64
CA GLU A 246 43.54 -33.61 -0.80
C GLU A 246 44.91 -33.37 -0.14
N TYR A 247 45.43 -34.41 0.50
CA TYR A 247 46.76 -34.44 1.10
C TYR A 247 47.60 -35.47 0.34
N GLU A 248 48.58 -35.01 -0.45
CA GLU A 248 49.33 -35.86 -1.38
C GLU A 248 50.33 -36.81 -0.68
N ASP A 249 50.81 -36.46 0.51
CA ASP A 249 51.83 -37.24 1.24
C ASP A 249 51.29 -37.78 2.58
N GLN A 250 51.68 -39.01 2.96
CA GLN A 250 51.32 -39.65 4.24
C GLN A 250 51.76 -38.86 5.50
N ASN A 251 52.66 -37.87 5.33
CA ASN A 251 53.13 -36.97 6.38
C ASN A 251 52.60 -35.52 6.24
N SER A 252 51.61 -35.27 5.37
CA SER A 252 50.88 -34.00 5.21
C SER A 252 51.73 -32.75 4.91
N TYR A 253 52.83 -32.85 4.17
CA TYR A 253 53.67 -31.69 3.79
C TYR A 253 53.13 -30.88 2.61
N LYS A 254 52.17 -31.44 1.87
CA LYS A 254 51.50 -30.82 0.73
C LYS A 254 49.99 -30.95 0.88
N SER A 255 49.27 -29.89 0.56
CA SER A 255 47.81 -29.87 0.57
C SER A 255 47.28 -29.11 -0.64
N SER A 256 46.27 -29.69 -1.28
CA SER A 256 45.60 -29.12 -2.45
C SER A 256 44.12 -28.91 -2.12
N LEU A 257 43.62 -27.68 -2.31
CA LEU A 257 42.21 -27.31 -2.11
C LEU A 257 41.55 -27.10 -3.48
N THR A 258 40.64 -27.98 -3.84
CA THR A 258 39.91 -27.91 -5.12
C THR A 258 38.50 -27.34 -4.92
N ILE A 259 38.21 -26.26 -5.65
CA ILE A 259 36.91 -25.59 -5.69
C ILE A 259 36.33 -25.81 -7.09
N THR A 260 35.16 -26.47 -7.16
CA THR A 260 34.48 -26.74 -8.43
C THR A 260 33.39 -25.70 -8.68
N ARG A 261 33.29 -25.20 -9.92
CA ARG A 261 32.32 -24.19 -10.37
C ARG A 261 32.29 -22.94 -9.50
N LEU A 262 33.34 -22.12 -9.61
CA LEU A 262 33.48 -20.87 -8.88
C LEU A 262 32.24 -19.96 -9.01
N THR A 263 31.72 -19.54 -7.86
CA THR A 263 30.66 -18.54 -7.75
C THR A 263 31.23 -17.19 -7.33
N ARG A 264 30.44 -16.11 -7.48
CA ARG A 264 30.83 -14.76 -7.03
C ARG A 264 31.10 -14.71 -5.53
N GLU A 265 30.41 -15.56 -4.78
CA GLU A 265 30.54 -15.64 -3.35
C GLU A 265 31.92 -16.16 -2.97
N ASP A 266 32.56 -17.03 -3.76
CA ASP A 266 33.84 -17.69 -3.45
C ASP A 266 35.07 -16.77 -3.42
N ALA A 267 34.92 -15.50 -3.80
CA ALA A 267 35.97 -14.51 -3.66
C ALA A 267 36.39 -14.32 -2.18
N GLY A 268 37.66 -13.97 -1.95
CA GLY A 268 38.18 -13.72 -0.61
C GLY A 268 39.63 -14.12 -0.42
N ASN A 269 40.10 -14.06 0.83
CA ASN A 269 41.46 -14.42 1.21
C ASN A 269 41.51 -15.88 1.69
N TYR A 270 42.38 -16.67 1.06
CA TYR A 270 42.60 -18.08 1.33
C TYR A 270 43.94 -18.24 2.02
N THR A 271 43.93 -18.76 3.24
CA THR A 271 45.12 -18.93 4.07
C THR A 271 45.38 -20.41 4.30
N CYS A 272 46.57 -20.87 3.95
CA CYS A 272 47.04 -22.18 4.35
C CYS A 272 47.76 -22.05 5.70
N VAL A 273 47.38 -22.86 6.69
CA VAL A 273 47.94 -22.83 8.04
C VAL A 273 48.55 -24.19 8.37
N ALA A 274 49.79 -24.20 8.84
CA ALA A 274 50.46 -25.35 9.43
C ALA A 274 50.63 -25.13 10.93
N GLN A 275 50.06 -26.02 11.76
CA GLN A 275 50.01 -25.88 13.21
C GLN A 275 50.64 -27.08 13.94
N HIS A 276 51.48 -26.84 14.96
CA HIS A 276 52.01 -27.88 15.83
C HIS A 276 52.14 -27.40 17.30
N GLY A 277 51.44 -28.07 18.23
CA GLY A 277 51.46 -27.83 19.68
C GLY A 277 50.88 -26.48 20.12
N GLY A 278 51.50 -25.38 19.68
CA GLY A 278 51.09 -23.99 19.92
C GLY A 278 51.72 -22.97 18.95
N SER A 279 52.63 -23.39 18.06
CA SER A 279 53.15 -22.54 16.99
C SER A 279 52.34 -22.73 15.71
N SER A 280 52.16 -21.65 14.95
CA SER A 280 51.51 -21.68 13.63
C SER A 280 52.35 -20.92 12.61
N GLN A 281 52.42 -21.44 11.40
CA GLN A 281 52.97 -20.77 10.23
C GLN A 281 51.89 -20.76 9.15
N SER A 282 51.82 -19.68 8.38
CA SER A 282 50.78 -19.53 7.37
C SER A 282 51.21 -18.65 6.23
N ASP A 283 50.61 -18.89 5.06
CA ASP A 283 50.72 -18.03 3.89
C ASP A 283 49.33 -17.85 3.26
N SER A 284 49.11 -16.73 2.55
CA SER A 284 47.77 -16.30 2.12
C SER A 284 47.71 -15.85 0.66
N LEU A 285 46.58 -16.12 0.01
CA LEU A 285 46.28 -15.78 -1.38
C LEU A 285 44.91 -15.10 -1.50
N SER A 286 44.85 -13.96 -2.17
CA SER A 286 43.57 -13.30 -2.49
C SER A 286 43.02 -13.83 -3.81
N LEU A 287 41.83 -14.43 -3.78
CA LEU A 287 41.09 -14.90 -4.96
C LEU A 287 40.09 -13.83 -5.42
N ASP A 288 40.29 -13.31 -6.64
CA ASP A 288 39.41 -12.35 -7.33
C ASP A 288 38.57 -13.08 -8.39
N VAL A 289 37.29 -13.30 -8.09
CA VAL A 289 36.36 -13.98 -9.01
C VAL A 289 35.74 -12.97 -9.98
N GLN A 290 35.97 -13.16 -11.28
CA GLN A 290 35.57 -12.25 -12.34
C GLN A 290 34.32 -12.75 -13.09
N TYR A 291 33.41 -11.84 -13.41
CA TYR A 291 32.12 -12.16 -14.03
C TYR A 291 31.65 -11.05 -14.99
N PRO A 292 30.86 -11.40 -16.03
CA PRO A 292 30.37 -10.44 -17.02
C PRO A 292 29.46 -9.38 -16.42
N ALA A 293 29.38 -8.23 -17.10
CA ALA A 293 28.47 -7.15 -16.75
C ALA A 293 27.01 -7.56 -16.96
N VAL A 294 26.14 -7.28 -15.99
CA VAL A 294 24.70 -7.56 -16.04
C VAL A 294 23.94 -6.33 -15.56
N ILE A 295 22.95 -5.88 -16.34
CA ILE A 295 22.07 -4.77 -15.97
C ILE A 295 21.11 -5.27 -14.88
N THR A 296 21.24 -4.70 -13.68
CA THR A 296 20.42 -5.06 -12.52
C THR A 296 19.16 -4.21 -12.45
N ASN A 297 19.23 -2.95 -12.89
CA ASN A 297 18.08 -2.03 -12.84
C ASN A 297 18.11 -1.01 -13.99
N ILE A 298 16.93 -0.61 -14.47
CA ILE A 298 16.76 0.36 -15.55
C ILE A 298 15.42 1.10 -15.39
N SER A 299 15.36 2.34 -15.87
CA SER A 299 14.12 3.11 -15.96
C SER A 299 12.99 2.33 -16.63
N VAL A 300 11.78 2.48 -16.06
CA VAL A 300 10.53 2.09 -16.72
C VAL A 300 10.20 3.02 -17.89
N PRO A 301 9.29 2.63 -18.80
CA PRO A 301 8.80 3.52 -19.85
C PRO A 301 8.39 4.89 -19.30
N THR A 302 9.00 5.94 -19.83
CA THR A 302 8.89 7.32 -19.31
C THR A 302 8.12 8.18 -20.31
N MET A 303 7.16 8.96 -19.84
CA MET A 303 6.44 9.95 -20.65
C MET A 303 6.88 11.35 -20.25
N ALA A 304 7.19 12.19 -21.23
CA ALA A 304 7.60 13.58 -21.01
C ALA A 304 7.02 14.49 -22.10
N PHE A 305 6.93 15.79 -21.82
CA PHE A 305 6.40 16.77 -22.79
C PHE A 305 7.53 17.46 -23.57
N VAL A 306 7.26 17.88 -24.79
CA VAL A 306 8.20 18.71 -25.58
C VAL A 306 8.58 19.97 -24.78
N GLY A 307 9.84 20.37 -24.84
CA GLY A 307 10.45 21.48 -24.09
C GLY A 307 10.83 21.16 -22.65
N THR A 308 10.42 20.00 -22.11
CA THR A 308 10.82 19.58 -20.75
C THR A 308 12.14 18.79 -20.76
N THR A 309 12.66 18.47 -19.58
CA THR A 309 13.83 17.60 -19.42
C THR A 309 13.38 16.23 -18.92
N ALA A 310 13.81 15.14 -19.59
CA ALA A 310 13.61 13.78 -19.12
C ALA A 310 14.95 13.12 -18.75
N SER A 311 14.92 12.26 -17.74
CA SER A 311 16.10 11.53 -17.28
C SER A 311 15.82 10.03 -17.29
N LEU A 312 16.64 9.30 -18.05
CA LEU A 312 16.68 7.84 -18.05
C LEU A 312 17.90 7.38 -17.25
N TRP A 313 17.77 6.29 -16.52
CA TRP A 313 18.80 5.77 -15.62
C TRP A 313 18.95 4.26 -15.76
N CYS A 314 20.16 3.78 -15.53
CA CYS A 314 20.54 2.37 -15.66
C CYS A 314 21.66 2.03 -14.66
N GLN A 315 21.60 0.82 -14.11
CA GLN A 315 22.56 0.27 -13.15
C GLN A 315 22.98 -1.13 -13.58
N ALA A 316 24.28 -1.41 -13.50
CA ALA A 316 24.83 -2.70 -13.84
C ALA A 316 25.83 -3.18 -12.79
N ASP A 317 25.87 -4.49 -12.59
CA ASP A 317 26.81 -5.19 -11.73
C ASP A 317 27.81 -5.99 -12.59
N GLY A 318 29.06 -6.10 -12.15
CA GLY A 318 30.13 -6.72 -12.93
C GLY A 318 31.48 -6.63 -12.23
N ASN A 319 32.31 -7.67 -12.36
CA ASN A 319 33.71 -7.64 -11.90
C ASN A 319 34.65 -8.06 -13.05
N PRO A 320 35.45 -7.14 -13.63
CA PRO A 320 35.61 -5.74 -13.23
C PRO A 320 34.39 -4.88 -13.43
N ALA A 321 34.37 -3.74 -12.72
CA ALA A 321 33.31 -2.75 -12.74
C ALA A 321 32.83 -2.46 -14.18
N PRO A 322 31.51 -2.50 -14.43
CA PRO A 322 30.98 -2.40 -15.78
C PRO A 322 30.98 -0.96 -16.30
N GLU A 323 31.23 -0.82 -17.60
CA GLU A 323 31.04 0.43 -18.33
C GLU A 323 29.63 0.45 -18.93
N ILE A 324 28.86 1.52 -18.64
CA ILE A 324 27.49 1.69 -19.12
C ILE A 324 27.43 2.76 -20.20
N ARG A 325 26.81 2.45 -21.33
CA ARG A 325 26.62 3.36 -22.47
C ARG A 325 25.17 3.35 -22.94
N TRP A 326 24.70 4.50 -23.41
CA TRP A 326 23.35 4.68 -23.94
C TRP A 326 23.35 4.81 -25.46
N TYR A 327 22.37 4.19 -26.12
CA TYR A 327 22.21 4.19 -27.57
C TYR A 327 20.76 4.49 -27.96
N ARG A 328 20.59 5.00 -29.17
CA ARG A 328 19.27 5.13 -29.82
C ARG A 328 19.24 4.28 -31.09
N PRO A 329 18.38 3.25 -31.19
CA PRO A 329 18.34 2.36 -32.36
C PRO A 329 18.04 3.08 -33.68
N ALA A 330 17.24 4.15 -33.63
CA ALA A 330 16.79 4.89 -34.80
C ALA A 330 17.90 5.67 -35.53
N THR A 331 18.99 6.06 -34.84
CA THR A 331 20.07 6.90 -35.41
C THR A 331 21.37 6.15 -35.68
N ASN A 332 21.41 4.84 -35.40
CA ASN A 332 22.45 3.87 -35.76
C ASN A 332 23.93 4.29 -35.64
N SER A 333 24.30 5.26 -34.79
CA SER A 333 25.71 5.58 -34.53
C SER A 333 25.93 6.51 -33.32
N SER A 334 26.96 6.15 -32.54
CA SER A 334 27.53 6.85 -31.37
C SER A 334 26.80 6.71 -30.02
N PRO A 335 27.54 6.44 -28.92
CA PRO A 335 26.99 6.54 -27.56
C PRO A 335 26.49 7.96 -27.27
N ILE A 336 25.33 8.09 -26.64
CA ILE A 336 24.78 9.39 -26.24
C ILE A 336 25.60 9.92 -25.06
N HIS A 337 25.97 11.21 -25.08
CA HIS A 337 26.68 11.85 -23.97
C HIS A 337 25.82 11.80 -22.68
N THR A 338 26.34 11.10 -21.66
CA THR A 338 25.70 10.95 -20.35
C THR A 338 26.12 12.07 -19.41
N THR A 339 25.18 12.55 -18.60
CA THR A 339 25.42 13.71 -17.72
C THR A 339 26.14 13.32 -16.44
N ASP A 340 25.92 12.09 -15.96
CA ASP A 340 26.58 11.54 -14.78
C ASP A 340 26.97 10.07 -15.01
N GLN A 341 28.25 9.76 -14.80
CA GLN A 341 28.77 8.39 -14.78
C GLN A 341 29.33 8.07 -13.41
N TRP A 342 28.75 7.07 -12.75
CA TRP A 342 29.31 6.45 -11.56
C TRP A 342 29.83 5.06 -11.92
N LYS A 343 30.69 4.47 -11.08
CA LYS A 343 31.42 3.21 -11.35
C LYS A 343 30.55 2.00 -11.80
N SER A 344 29.24 2.06 -11.59
CA SER A 344 28.26 1.00 -11.90
C SER A 344 26.87 1.53 -12.27
N SER A 345 26.71 2.83 -12.50
CA SER A 345 25.42 3.44 -12.84
C SER A 345 25.58 4.64 -13.77
N SER A 346 24.59 4.87 -14.62
CA SER A 346 24.60 5.93 -15.61
C SER A 346 23.23 6.61 -15.71
N ARG A 347 23.24 7.94 -15.79
CA ARG A 347 22.06 8.76 -16.04
C ARG A 347 22.19 9.52 -17.35
N LEU A 348 21.21 9.30 -18.23
CA LEU A 348 21.02 10.01 -19.49
C LEU A 348 19.97 11.11 -19.29
N THR A 349 20.38 12.38 -19.34
CA THR A 349 19.48 13.53 -19.25
C THR A 349 19.28 14.14 -20.64
N LEU A 350 18.05 14.13 -21.12
CA LEU A 350 17.61 14.77 -22.37
C LEU A 350 16.96 16.10 -22.01
N ARG A 351 17.59 17.22 -22.36
CA ARG A 351 17.09 18.58 -22.08
C ARG A 351 16.37 19.12 -23.30
N GLU A 352 15.37 19.98 -23.07
CA GLU A 352 14.59 20.64 -24.13
C GLU A 352 14.03 19.65 -25.16
N LEU A 353 13.34 18.61 -24.68
CA LEU A 353 12.83 17.51 -25.49
C LEU A 353 12.08 17.98 -26.74
N ASP A 354 12.33 17.36 -27.88
CA ASP A 354 11.56 17.52 -29.11
C ASP A 354 10.73 16.25 -29.42
N MET A 355 9.72 16.35 -30.30
CA MET A 355 8.99 15.20 -30.84
C MET A 355 9.94 14.19 -31.50
N LEU A 356 11.07 14.67 -32.02
CA LEU A 356 12.14 13.85 -32.56
C LEU A 356 12.90 13.05 -31.50
N ASP A 357 12.70 13.29 -30.20
CA ASP A 357 13.33 12.51 -29.12
C ASP A 357 12.48 11.29 -28.69
N ASP A 358 11.25 11.17 -29.20
CA ASP A 358 10.36 10.04 -28.99
C ASP A 358 10.96 8.73 -29.53
N GLY A 359 10.92 7.66 -28.73
CA GLY A 359 11.35 6.34 -29.18
C GLY A 359 12.07 5.52 -28.11
N GLN A 360 12.64 4.42 -28.57
CA GLN A 360 13.38 3.49 -27.71
C GLN A 360 14.82 3.97 -27.48
N TYR A 361 15.26 3.87 -26.24
CA TYR A 361 16.64 4.05 -25.80
C TYR A 361 17.16 2.72 -25.26
N VAL A 362 18.44 2.45 -25.50
CA VAL A 362 19.10 1.20 -25.09
C VAL A 362 20.20 1.55 -24.10
N CYS A 363 20.10 0.99 -22.89
CA CYS A 363 21.24 0.90 -21.99
C CYS A 363 22.03 -0.36 -22.36
N ALA A 364 23.34 -0.23 -22.56
CA ALA A 364 24.24 -1.35 -22.68
C ALA A 364 25.33 -1.31 -21.61
N ALA A 365 25.50 -2.41 -20.89
CA ALA A 365 26.56 -2.59 -19.93
C ALA A 365 27.59 -3.60 -20.46
N THR A 366 28.87 -3.27 -20.36
CA THR A 366 29.96 -4.13 -20.82
C THR A 366 31.10 -4.13 -19.82
N ASN A 367 31.80 -5.26 -19.72
CA ASN A 367 33.11 -5.32 -19.06
C ASN A 367 34.02 -6.27 -19.84
N ARG A 368 35.27 -6.44 -19.38
CA ARG A 368 36.26 -7.30 -20.08
C ARG A 368 35.92 -8.80 -20.09
N MET A 369 34.89 -9.23 -19.35
CA MET A 369 34.57 -10.64 -19.14
C MET A 369 33.47 -11.18 -20.06
N GLY A 370 32.77 -10.35 -20.83
CA GLY A 370 31.67 -10.84 -21.67
C GLY A 370 31.10 -9.83 -22.67
N GLN A 371 30.10 -10.27 -23.42
CA GLN A 371 29.34 -9.45 -24.36
C GLN A 371 28.40 -8.48 -23.64
N TRP A 372 27.88 -7.50 -24.37
CA TRP A 372 27.03 -6.45 -23.81
C TRP A 372 25.68 -7.02 -23.34
N ASP A 373 25.32 -6.79 -22.08
CA ASP A 373 23.92 -6.90 -21.66
C ASP A 373 23.19 -5.62 -22.09
N ARG A 374 22.06 -5.77 -22.78
CA ARG A 374 21.31 -4.66 -23.40
C ARG A 374 19.86 -4.68 -22.93
N ARG A 375 19.39 -3.55 -22.41
CA ARG A 375 18.00 -3.36 -21.99
C ARG A 375 17.40 -2.12 -22.65
N TYR A 376 16.14 -2.23 -23.04
CA TYR A 376 15.40 -1.20 -23.76
C TYR A 376 14.50 -0.44 -22.78
N VAL A 377 14.43 0.88 -22.94
CA VAL A 377 13.46 1.75 -22.28
C VAL A 377 12.77 2.62 -23.34
N GLN A 378 11.44 2.73 -23.25
CA GLN A 378 10.67 3.62 -24.12
C GLN A 378 10.61 5.01 -23.49
N LEU A 379 11.01 6.03 -24.23
CA LEU A 379 10.62 7.42 -23.96
C LEU A 379 9.46 7.74 -24.89
N THR A 380 8.37 8.28 -24.35
CA THR A 380 7.25 8.81 -25.13
C THR A 380 7.20 10.32 -24.97
N VAL A 381 7.54 11.04 -26.04
CA VAL A 381 7.46 12.50 -26.04
C VAL A 381 6.08 12.93 -26.52
N LEU A 382 5.33 13.56 -25.63
CA LEU A 382 4.04 14.15 -25.92
C LEU A 382 4.26 15.58 -26.41
N GLY A 383 3.68 15.92 -27.56
CA GLY A 383 3.73 17.27 -28.09
C GLY A 383 3.36 18.31 -27.04
N VAL A 384 4.01 19.49 -27.09
CA VAL A 384 3.57 20.66 -26.33
C VAL A 384 2.08 20.78 -26.63
N ALA A 385 1.24 20.64 -25.59
CA ALA A 385 -0.05 21.28 -25.66
C ALA A 385 0.31 22.75 -25.92
N SER A 386 0.11 23.20 -27.16
CA SER A 386 0.08 24.61 -27.55
C SER A 386 -0.26 25.46 -26.32
N PRO A 387 0.51 26.54 -26.05
CA PRO A 387 0.47 27.28 -24.79
C PRO A 387 -0.97 27.36 -24.29
N PRO A 388 -1.27 26.98 -23.03
CA PRO A 388 -2.57 26.51 -22.62
C PRO A 388 -3.65 27.51 -23.00
N THR A 389 -4.24 27.33 -24.18
CA THR A 389 -5.68 27.44 -24.30
C THR A 389 -6.14 26.27 -23.47
N ALA A 390 -6.31 26.52 -22.16
CA ALA A 390 -6.49 25.52 -21.14
C ALA A 390 -7.28 24.35 -21.70
N VAL A 391 -6.63 23.18 -21.87
CA VAL A 391 -7.29 22.00 -22.38
C VAL A 391 -8.57 21.85 -21.57
N ILE A 392 -9.72 22.01 -22.23
CA ILE A 392 -11.01 22.02 -21.55
C ILE A 392 -11.30 20.59 -21.12
N GLY A 393 -11.19 20.31 -19.81
CA GLY A 393 -11.33 18.94 -19.29
C GLY A 393 -12.73 18.39 -19.52
N LEU A 394 -12.89 17.06 -19.46
CA LEU A 394 -14.18 16.38 -19.72
C LEU A 394 -15.33 16.87 -18.81
N ASN A 395 -15.01 17.44 -17.64
CA ASN A 395 -16.02 17.99 -16.73
C ASN A 395 -16.48 19.40 -17.12
N TYR A 396 -15.89 20.02 -18.14
CA TYR A 396 -16.33 21.31 -18.66
C TYR A 396 -17.76 21.21 -19.19
N ALA A 397 -18.68 21.98 -18.61
CA ALA A 397 -20.04 22.21 -19.12
C ALA A 397 -20.04 23.32 -20.17
N ALA A 398 -20.39 22.95 -21.41
CA ALA A 398 -20.65 23.89 -22.49
C ALA A 398 -22.05 24.47 -22.35
N ALA A 399 -22.21 25.78 -22.49
CA ALA A 399 -23.51 26.44 -22.44
C ALA A 399 -24.44 25.85 -23.52
N LYS A 400 -25.64 25.44 -23.12
CA LYS A 400 -26.67 25.02 -24.06
C LYS A 400 -27.36 26.26 -24.63
N PRO A 401 -27.60 26.33 -25.95
CA PRO A 401 -28.42 27.39 -26.52
C PRO A 401 -29.87 27.32 -26.05
N ASP A 402 -30.37 26.10 -25.81
CA ASP A 402 -31.77 25.86 -25.42
C ASP A 402 -31.90 25.62 -23.91
N ILE A 403 -32.87 26.30 -23.31
CA ILE A 403 -33.24 26.13 -21.91
C ILE A 403 -34.13 24.86 -21.83
N PRO A 404 -33.81 23.88 -20.97
CA PRO A 404 -34.64 22.68 -20.75
C PRO A 404 -35.89 23.03 -19.92
N VAL A 405 -36.80 23.80 -20.51
CA VAL A 405 -38.03 24.31 -19.89
C VAL A 405 -38.86 23.17 -19.31
N VAL A 406 -39.08 22.11 -20.09
CA VAL A 406 -39.87 20.93 -19.68
C VAL A 406 -39.32 20.33 -18.39
N HIS A 407 -38.01 20.14 -18.30
CA HIS A 407 -37.38 19.57 -17.11
C HIS A 407 -37.49 20.50 -15.88
N ILE A 408 -37.37 21.82 -16.07
CA ILE A 408 -37.52 22.80 -14.98
C ILE A 408 -38.97 22.79 -14.47
N VAL A 409 -39.94 22.78 -15.38
CA VAL A 409 -41.38 22.71 -15.05
C VAL A 409 -41.70 21.40 -14.32
N ALA A 410 -41.27 20.25 -14.85
CA ALA A 410 -41.50 18.95 -14.22
C ALA A 410 -40.97 18.88 -12.77
N GLN A 411 -39.74 19.36 -12.55
CA GLN A 411 -39.16 19.40 -11.20
C GLN A 411 -39.88 20.41 -10.28
N THR A 412 -40.35 21.53 -10.84
CA THR A 412 -41.14 22.52 -10.08
C THR A 412 -42.47 21.91 -9.63
N GLU A 413 -43.18 21.24 -10.55
CA GLU A 413 -44.45 20.58 -10.25
C GLU A 413 -44.31 19.48 -9.20
N SER A 414 -43.22 18.72 -9.23
CA SER A 414 -42.93 17.72 -8.19
C SER A 414 -42.87 18.31 -6.78
N VAL A 415 -42.48 19.59 -6.64
CA VAL A 415 -42.46 20.29 -5.34
C VAL A 415 -43.81 20.95 -5.07
N CYS A 416 -44.46 21.54 -6.08
CA CYS A 416 -45.79 22.12 -5.95
C CYS A 416 -46.82 21.13 -5.41
N ARG A 417 -46.72 19.83 -5.73
CA ARG A 417 -47.58 18.76 -5.17
C ARG A 417 -47.54 18.65 -3.65
N LYS A 418 -46.48 19.17 -3.01
CA LYS A 418 -46.26 19.09 -1.55
C LYS A 418 -46.60 20.41 -0.85
N LEU A 419 -47.00 21.44 -1.60
CA LEU A 419 -47.32 22.77 -1.08
C LEU A 419 -48.83 23.02 -1.08
N PRO A 420 -49.33 23.92 -0.22
CA PRO A 420 -50.69 24.42 -0.32
C PRO A 420 -50.97 25.03 -1.70
N GLU A 421 -52.17 24.86 -2.22
CA GLU A 421 -52.54 25.22 -3.60
C GLU A 421 -52.24 26.69 -3.96
N ILE A 422 -52.49 27.62 -3.04
CA ILE A 422 -52.21 29.06 -3.23
C ILE A 422 -50.69 29.32 -3.33
N GLU A 423 -49.90 28.67 -2.48
CA GLU A 423 -48.44 28.77 -2.48
C GLU A 423 -47.86 28.13 -3.75
N ALA A 424 -48.40 26.97 -4.16
CA ALA A 424 -48.05 26.28 -5.38
C ALA A 424 -48.35 27.11 -6.64
N ASN A 425 -49.52 27.75 -6.73
CA ASN A 425 -49.89 28.62 -7.84
C ASN A 425 -49.02 29.89 -7.91
N THR A 426 -48.70 30.48 -6.76
CA THR A 426 -47.78 31.62 -6.68
C THR A 426 -46.39 31.24 -7.17
N LEU A 427 -45.89 30.06 -6.79
CA LEU A 427 -44.61 29.52 -7.24
C LEU A 427 -44.60 29.28 -8.76
N ARG A 428 -45.67 28.66 -9.30
CA ARG A 428 -45.85 28.46 -10.76
C ARG A 428 -45.76 29.77 -11.53
N CYS A 429 -46.51 30.80 -11.11
CA CYS A 429 -46.51 32.10 -11.77
C CYS A 429 -45.13 32.76 -11.75
N LYS A 430 -44.43 32.72 -10.61
CA LYS A 430 -43.07 33.29 -10.48
C LYS A 430 -42.06 32.55 -11.35
N VAL A 431 -42.11 31.21 -11.39
CA VAL A 431 -41.22 30.39 -12.24
C VAL A 431 -41.51 30.64 -13.71
N ASN A 432 -42.78 30.65 -14.12
CA ASN A 432 -43.18 30.94 -15.51
C ASN A 432 -42.73 32.34 -15.96
N SER A 433 -42.86 33.35 -15.09
CA SER A 433 -42.37 34.71 -15.36
C SER A 433 -40.85 34.75 -15.58
N VAL A 434 -40.08 33.97 -14.81
CA VAL A 434 -38.64 33.84 -15.06
C VAL A 434 -38.41 33.21 -16.42
N LEU A 435 -39.02 32.07 -16.73
CA LEU A 435 -38.79 31.33 -17.98
C LEU A 435 -39.15 32.14 -19.23
N ASN A 436 -40.27 32.88 -19.22
CA ASN A 436 -40.72 33.69 -20.35
C ASN A 436 -39.86 34.94 -20.62
N ARG A 437 -39.09 35.40 -19.63
CA ARG A 437 -38.25 36.62 -19.74
C ARG A 437 -36.79 36.33 -20.13
N GLN A 438 -36.40 35.06 -20.29
CA GLN A 438 -34.99 34.72 -20.48
C GLN A 438 -34.53 34.91 -21.93
N LYS A 439 -33.31 35.44 -22.07
CA LYS A 439 -32.55 35.40 -23.32
C LYS A 439 -31.77 34.09 -23.42
N ARG A 440 -31.42 33.68 -24.65
CA ARG A 440 -30.56 32.52 -24.88
C ARG A 440 -29.25 32.66 -24.09
N PRO A 441 -28.77 31.61 -23.41
CA PRO A 441 -27.51 31.68 -22.68
C PRO A 441 -26.35 32.04 -23.60
N GLU A 442 -25.44 32.87 -23.10
CA GLU A 442 -24.20 33.21 -23.81
C GLU A 442 -23.36 31.96 -24.05
N ASP A 443 -22.75 31.92 -25.22
CA ASP A 443 -21.82 30.88 -25.57
C ASP A 443 -20.52 31.02 -24.77
N ASN A 444 -20.08 29.94 -24.10
CA ASN A 444 -18.85 29.93 -23.33
C ASN A 444 -17.66 29.25 -24.04
N LEU A 445 -17.85 28.71 -25.25
CA LEU A 445 -16.76 28.17 -26.08
C LEU A 445 -16.53 29.06 -27.32
N PRO A 446 -15.28 29.26 -27.77
CA PRO A 446 -14.98 29.88 -29.05
C PRO A 446 -15.50 29.02 -30.22
N LYS A 447 -15.63 29.64 -31.39
CA LYS A 447 -16.12 28.99 -32.62
C LYS A 447 -15.25 27.78 -33.01
N GLU A 448 -13.93 27.90 -32.91
CA GLU A 448 -12.98 26.82 -33.25
C GLU A 448 -13.14 25.60 -32.34
N GLU A 449 -13.20 25.79 -31.01
CA GLU A 449 -13.45 24.69 -30.05
C GLU A 449 -14.81 24.03 -30.32
N ARG A 450 -15.82 24.81 -30.73
CA ARG A 450 -17.14 24.28 -31.10
C ARG A 450 -17.09 23.38 -32.32
N GLU A 451 -16.35 23.78 -33.34
CA GLU A 451 -16.17 23.02 -34.57
C GLU A 451 -15.35 21.76 -34.30
N ALA A 452 -14.30 21.84 -33.49
CA ALA A 452 -13.53 20.70 -33.03
C ALA A 452 -14.41 19.67 -32.28
N LEU A 453 -15.26 20.12 -31.36
CA LEU A 453 -16.21 19.24 -30.66
C LEU A 453 -17.19 18.55 -31.62
N ARG A 454 -17.67 19.25 -32.65
CA ARG A 454 -18.54 18.65 -33.68
C ARG A 454 -17.77 17.65 -34.53
N SER A 455 -16.50 17.89 -34.81
CA SER A 455 -15.62 16.96 -35.53
C SER A 455 -15.40 15.67 -34.73
N LEU A 456 -14.94 15.80 -33.47
CA LEU A 456 -14.71 14.68 -32.57
C LEU A 456 -15.97 13.84 -32.33
N LYS A 457 -17.14 14.46 -32.22
CA LYS A 457 -18.41 13.75 -32.04
C LYS A 457 -18.84 12.95 -33.28
N ARG A 458 -18.42 13.37 -34.48
CA ARG A 458 -18.76 12.70 -35.75
C ARG A 458 -17.79 11.56 -36.08
N ASP A 459 -16.56 11.63 -35.59
CA ASP A 459 -15.57 10.60 -35.81
C ASP A 459 -15.94 9.30 -35.06
N LYS A 460 -16.17 8.24 -35.82
CA LYS A 460 -16.52 6.90 -35.29
C LYS A 460 -15.30 5.98 -35.17
N SER A 461 -14.14 6.39 -35.66
CA SER A 461 -12.89 5.62 -35.62
C SER A 461 -12.20 5.68 -34.26
N ILE A 462 -12.52 6.70 -33.45
CA ILE A 462 -11.94 6.92 -32.13
C ILE A 462 -12.91 6.61 -30.99
N THR A 463 -12.36 6.39 -29.80
CA THR A 463 -13.08 6.26 -28.54
C THR A 463 -12.43 7.18 -27.51
N ILE A 464 -13.23 8.10 -26.96
CA ILE A 464 -12.77 9.11 -25.98
C ILE A 464 -13.21 8.67 -24.59
N LEU A 465 -12.26 8.57 -23.66
CA LEU A 465 -12.47 8.07 -22.30
C LEU A 465 -11.73 8.94 -21.28
N PRO A 466 -12.22 9.02 -20.04
CA PRO A 466 -11.39 9.50 -18.95
C PRO A 466 -10.29 8.48 -18.66
N ALA A 467 -9.11 8.96 -18.30
CA ALA A 467 -8.08 8.13 -17.69
C ALA A 467 -8.60 7.55 -16.37
N ASP A 468 -8.11 6.35 -16.05
CA ASP A 468 -8.43 5.64 -14.81
C ASP A 468 -8.02 6.40 -13.54
N LYS A 469 -6.89 7.13 -13.60
CA LYS A 469 -6.38 8.02 -12.54
C LYS A 469 -5.92 9.33 -13.19
N GLY A 470 -5.97 10.44 -12.46
CA GLY A 470 -5.36 11.73 -12.89
C GLY A 470 -6.26 12.69 -13.69
N ARG A 471 -7.55 12.41 -13.88
CA ARG A 471 -8.54 13.28 -14.59
C ARG A 471 -8.21 13.62 -16.06
N SER A 472 -7.16 13.05 -16.63
CA SER A 472 -6.77 13.21 -18.03
C SER A 472 -7.80 12.65 -19.02
N VAL A 473 -7.76 13.17 -20.25
CA VAL A 473 -8.58 12.70 -21.37
C VAL A 473 -7.73 11.77 -22.23
N VAL A 474 -8.27 10.61 -22.60
CA VAL A 474 -7.59 9.61 -23.43
C VAL A 474 -8.39 9.42 -24.71
N VAL A 475 -7.70 9.51 -25.84
CA VAL A 475 -8.25 9.21 -27.17
C VAL A 475 -7.58 7.93 -27.65
N LEU A 476 -8.38 6.90 -27.94
CA LEU A 476 -7.91 5.62 -28.44
C LEU A 476 -8.53 5.33 -29.80
N ASN A 477 -7.84 4.57 -30.64
CA ASN A 477 -8.50 3.92 -31.77
C ASN A 477 -9.57 2.95 -31.24
N LYS A 478 -10.76 3.01 -31.82
CA LYS A 478 -11.91 2.19 -31.42
C LYS A 478 -11.64 0.69 -31.62
N THR A 479 -10.93 0.29 -32.68
CA THR A 479 -10.59 -1.12 -32.92
C THR A 479 -9.66 -1.65 -31.82
N ASP A 480 -8.66 -0.86 -31.44
CA ASP A 480 -7.70 -1.23 -30.40
C ASP A 480 -8.36 -1.29 -29.02
N TYR A 481 -9.27 -0.35 -28.74
CA TYR A 481 -10.07 -0.39 -27.51
C TYR A 481 -10.92 -1.66 -27.43
N HIS A 482 -11.62 -2.01 -28.50
CA HIS A 482 -12.42 -3.24 -28.53
C HIS A 482 -11.57 -4.50 -28.44
N LYS A 483 -10.37 -4.51 -29.04
CA LYS A 483 -9.40 -5.61 -28.89
C LYS A 483 -9.01 -5.77 -27.42
N LYS A 484 -8.52 -4.71 -26.76
CA LYS A 484 -8.16 -4.73 -25.33
C LYS A 484 -9.33 -5.16 -24.43
N CYS A 485 -10.56 -4.78 -24.77
CA CYS A 485 -11.75 -5.24 -24.05
C CYS A 485 -12.01 -6.75 -24.23
N ARG A 486 -11.85 -7.28 -25.45
CA ARG A 486 -11.99 -8.72 -25.72
C ARG A 486 -10.89 -9.53 -25.04
N ASP A 487 -9.64 -9.08 -25.12
CA ASP A 487 -8.51 -9.73 -24.45
C ASP A 487 -8.76 -9.92 -22.94
N LEU A 488 -9.47 -8.97 -22.31
CA LEU A 488 -9.91 -9.11 -20.91
C LEU A 488 -11.07 -10.10 -20.73
N LEU A 489 -12.09 -10.05 -21.59
CA LEU A 489 -13.30 -10.87 -21.45
C LEU A 489 -13.10 -12.34 -21.86
N ASP A 490 -12.11 -12.60 -22.71
CA ASP A 490 -11.75 -13.94 -23.18
C ASP A 490 -10.80 -14.67 -22.21
N ASP A 491 -10.38 -14.03 -21.11
CA ASP A 491 -9.62 -14.66 -20.02
C ASP A 491 -10.49 -15.70 -19.28
N THR A 492 -10.29 -16.97 -19.60
CA THR A 492 -11.02 -18.10 -19.01
C THR A 492 -10.63 -18.41 -17.57
N ALA A 493 -9.51 -17.88 -17.07
CA ALA A 493 -9.14 -18.03 -15.67
C ALA A 493 -10.02 -17.14 -14.76
N THR A 494 -10.42 -15.97 -15.27
CA THR A 494 -11.23 -14.99 -14.52
C THR A 494 -12.71 -15.03 -14.90
N TYR A 495 -13.05 -15.26 -16.17
CA TYR A 495 -14.41 -15.17 -16.69
C TYR A 495 -14.89 -16.50 -17.26
N HIS A 496 -16.15 -16.84 -16.97
CA HIS A 496 -16.83 -17.99 -17.57
C HIS A 496 -17.86 -17.51 -18.59
N LYS A 497 -17.81 -18.07 -19.80
CA LYS A 497 -18.76 -17.73 -20.86
C LYS A 497 -20.11 -18.39 -20.57
N LEU A 498 -21.13 -17.56 -20.38
CA LEU A 498 -22.51 -18.03 -20.26
C LEU A 498 -23.04 -18.51 -21.63
N GLY A 499 -24.03 -19.42 -21.61
CA GLY A 499 -24.58 -20.05 -22.81
C GLY A 499 -25.18 -19.07 -23.83
N LYS A 500 -25.68 -19.58 -24.97
CA LYS A 500 -26.14 -18.75 -26.11
C LYS A 500 -27.33 -17.81 -25.84
N ARG A 501 -28.04 -17.96 -24.71
CA ARG A 501 -29.21 -17.13 -24.35
C ARG A 501 -28.89 -16.24 -23.16
N ASP A 502 -29.33 -14.99 -23.22
CA ASP A 502 -29.24 -14.04 -22.11
C ASP A 502 -30.07 -14.54 -20.90
N PRO A 503 -29.44 -14.79 -19.73
CA PRO A 503 -30.14 -15.26 -18.53
C PRO A 503 -30.83 -14.13 -17.73
N THR A 504 -30.75 -12.87 -18.16
CA THR A 504 -31.27 -11.70 -17.41
C THR A 504 -32.73 -11.85 -17.00
N THR A 505 -33.60 -12.32 -17.91
CA THR A 505 -35.02 -12.53 -17.59
C THR A 505 -35.22 -13.64 -16.55
N ARG A 506 -34.37 -14.67 -16.53
CA ARG A 506 -34.41 -15.73 -15.50
C ARG A 506 -34.05 -15.15 -14.14
N TYR A 507 -32.92 -14.45 -14.05
CA TYR A 507 -32.46 -13.82 -12.80
C TYR A 507 -33.44 -12.78 -12.27
N LYS A 508 -34.13 -12.04 -13.14
CA LYS A 508 -35.22 -11.15 -12.73
C LYS A 508 -36.35 -11.91 -12.04
N LYS A 509 -36.78 -13.04 -12.59
CA LYS A 509 -37.85 -13.86 -11.98
C LYS A 509 -37.43 -14.41 -10.63
N GLU A 510 -36.20 -14.89 -10.52
CA GLU A 510 -35.62 -15.36 -9.25
C GLU A 510 -35.61 -14.24 -8.20
N LEU A 511 -35.10 -13.06 -8.55
CA LEU A 511 -35.09 -11.89 -7.66
C LEU A 511 -36.50 -11.49 -7.21
N VAL A 512 -37.46 -11.45 -8.14
CA VAL A 512 -38.86 -11.11 -7.81
C VAL A 512 -39.46 -12.14 -6.86
N SER A 513 -39.19 -13.43 -7.06
CA SER A 513 -39.65 -14.48 -6.14
C SER A 513 -39.12 -14.23 -4.73
N VAL A 514 -37.81 -14.00 -4.59
CA VAL A 514 -37.18 -13.72 -3.29
C VAL A 514 -37.77 -12.49 -2.63
N LEU A 515 -37.99 -11.41 -3.38
CA LEU A 515 -38.60 -10.19 -2.85
C LEU A 515 -40.06 -10.42 -2.38
N GLN A 516 -40.82 -11.25 -3.08
CA GLN A 516 -42.19 -11.61 -2.68
C GLN A 516 -42.22 -12.46 -1.42
N ASP A 517 -41.29 -13.40 -1.28
CA ASP A 517 -41.22 -14.27 -0.11
C ASP A 517 -40.84 -13.45 1.14
N ILE A 518 -39.88 -12.52 1.02
CA ILE A 518 -39.50 -11.60 2.12
C ILE A 518 -40.68 -10.68 2.51
N GLU A 519 -41.47 -10.21 1.54
CA GLU A 519 -42.65 -9.37 1.81
C GLU A 519 -43.76 -10.14 2.54
N LYS A 520 -44.04 -11.38 2.13
CA LYS A 520 -45.00 -12.27 2.81
C LYS A 520 -44.58 -12.62 4.23
N GLU A 521 -43.29 -12.80 4.46
CA GLU A 521 -42.70 -13.05 5.78
C GLU A 521 -42.64 -11.79 6.66
N GLY A 522 -43.05 -10.62 6.14
CA GLY A 522 -43.06 -9.35 6.87
C GLY A 522 -41.68 -8.70 7.02
N GLY A 523 -40.65 -9.20 6.32
CA GLY A 523 -39.30 -8.65 6.36
C GLY A 523 -39.17 -7.29 5.65
N ILE A 524 -40.03 -7.02 4.66
CA ILE A 524 -40.17 -5.73 4.02
C ILE A 524 -41.66 -5.38 3.84
N ASN A 525 -42.02 -4.10 3.92
CA ASN A 525 -43.37 -3.67 3.59
C ASN A 525 -43.57 -3.55 2.07
N TYR A 526 -44.84 -3.51 1.64
CA TYR A 526 -45.23 -3.40 0.23
C TYR A 526 -44.57 -2.21 -0.50
N ILE A 527 -44.41 -1.06 0.16
CA ILE A 527 -43.79 0.14 -0.43
C ILE A 527 -42.32 -0.14 -0.76
N THR A 528 -41.59 -0.74 0.17
CA THR A 528 -40.19 -1.15 -0.03
C THR A 528 -40.08 -2.22 -1.11
N TYR A 529 -40.94 -3.24 -1.11
CA TYR A 529 -41.01 -4.24 -2.18
C TYR A 529 -41.13 -3.58 -3.56
N ARG A 530 -42.04 -2.61 -3.71
CA ARG A 530 -42.25 -1.87 -4.98
C ARG A 530 -41.02 -1.06 -5.39
N ARG A 531 -40.31 -0.44 -4.44
CA ARG A 531 -39.04 0.28 -4.72
C ARG A 531 -37.91 -0.64 -5.17
N LEU A 532 -37.87 -1.87 -4.63
CA LEU A 532 -36.86 -2.88 -4.98
C LEU A 532 -37.19 -3.63 -6.27
N TYR A 533 -38.45 -3.61 -6.72
CA TYR A 533 -38.90 -4.33 -7.91
C TYR A 533 -38.13 -3.88 -9.17
N PRO A 534 -37.51 -4.81 -9.92
CA PRO A 534 -36.79 -4.47 -11.14
C PRO A 534 -37.74 -4.19 -12.31
N THR A 535 -37.84 -2.92 -12.71
CA THR A 535 -38.66 -2.51 -13.86
C THR A 535 -37.99 -2.74 -15.21
N THR A 536 -36.65 -2.74 -15.25
CA THR A 536 -35.85 -2.98 -16.47
C THR A 536 -35.48 -4.45 -16.64
N GLU A 537 -35.15 -4.86 -17.87
CA GLU A 537 -34.53 -6.16 -18.18
C GLU A 537 -33.15 -5.96 -18.79
N THR A 538 -32.37 -5.06 -18.20
CA THR A 538 -31.03 -4.73 -18.70
C THR A 538 -29.97 -5.43 -17.85
N PRO A 539 -29.02 -6.18 -18.46
CA PRO A 539 -27.87 -6.67 -17.74
C PRO A 539 -26.91 -5.53 -17.37
N PRO A 540 -26.01 -5.75 -16.38
CA PRO A 540 -24.88 -4.87 -16.13
C PRO A 540 -24.03 -4.69 -17.39
N LYS A 541 -23.48 -3.47 -17.58
CA LYS A 541 -22.72 -3.12 -18.79
C LYS A 541 -21.22 -3.03 -18.52
N PHE A 542 -20.43 -3.74 -19.30
CA PHE A 542 -18.97 -3.71 -19.25
C PHE A 542 -18.39 -2.51 -20.01
N TYR A 543 -17.31 -1.93 -19.51
CA TYR A 543 -16.40 -1.06 -20.25
C TYR A 543 -15.03 -0.98 -19.56
N GLY A 544 -13.99 -0.67 -20.33
CA GLY A 544 -12.63 -0.47 -19.80
C GLY A 544 -12.23 1.00 -19.63
N LEU A 545 -11.50 1.33 -18.57
CA LEU A 545 -10.86 2.65 -18.36
C LEU A 545 -9.33 2.58 -18.54
N PRO A 546 -8.69 3.45 -19.34
CA PRO A 546 -7.24 3.36 -19.60
C PRO A 546 -6.37 3.71 -18.38
N LYS A 547 -5.49 2.79 -17.97
CA LYS A 547 -4.49 2.99 -16.91
C LYS A 547 -3.21 3.59 -17.50
N ILE A 548 -3.25 4.87 -17.85
CA ILE A 548 -2.14 5.60 -18.52
C ILE A 548 -0.81 5.65 -17.75
N HIS A 549 -0.80 5.30 -16.47
CA HIS A 549 0.40 5.25 -15.63
C HIS A 549 1.07 3.87 -15.61
N LYS A 550 0.56 2.92 -16.41
CA LYS A 550 1.11 1.56 -16.54
C LYS A 550 1.63 1.37 -17.97
N PRO A 551 2.70 0.57 -18.17
CA PRO A 551 3.19 0.23 -19.51
C PRO A 551 2.06 -0.35 -20.36
N ASP A 552 2.06 -0.06 -21.66
CA ASP A 552 1.04 -0.45 -22.65
C ASP A 552 -0.39 0.09 -22.41
N THR A 553 -0.60 0.90 -21.37
CA THR A 553 -1.90 1.47 -21.01
C THR A 553 -3.01 0.41 -20.99
N PRO A 554 -2.96 -0.59 -20.08
CA PRO A 554 -3.99 -1.59 -19.94
C PRO A 554 -5.32 -0.97 -19.48
N LEU A 555 -6.43 -1.65 -19.74
CA LEU A 555 -7.74 -1.20 -19.29
C LEU A 555 -8.02 -1.70 -17.86
N ARG A 556 -8.65 -0.86 -17.02
CA ARG A 556 -9.36 -1.31 -15.82
C ARG A 556 -10.74 -1.79 -16.25
N PRO A 557 -11.08 -3.07 -16.06
CA PRO A 557 -12.44 -3.56 -16.33
C PRO A 557 -13.43 -2.93 -15.34
N ILE A 558 -14.54 -2.39 -15.85
CA ILE A 558 -15.63 -1.85 -15.04
C ILE A 558 -16.94 -2.50 -15.50
N VAL A 559 -17.68 -3.06 -14.56
CA VAL A 559 -19.04 -3.57 -14.78
C VAL A 559 -20.02 -2.64 -14.08
N SER A 560 -20.78 -1.87 -14.84
CA SER A 560 -21.76 -0.94 -14.29
C SER A 560 -23.12 -1.60 -14.15
N SER A 561 -23.51 -1.84 -12.90
CA SER A 561 -24.84 -2.34 -12.55
C SER A 561 -25.91 -1.26 -12.47
N ILE A 562 -25.60 0.00 -12.79
CA ILE A 562 -26.58 1.10 -12.74
C ILE A 562 -27.70 0.83 -13.73
N GLY A 563 -28.93 0.78 -13.22
CA GLY A 563 -30.14 0.48 -14.01
C GLY A 563 -30.31 -1.00 -14.36
N SER A 564 -29.42 -1.89 -13.89
CA SER A 564 -29.60 -3.34 -14.04
C SER A 564 -30.63 -3.91 -13.08
N ILE A 565 -31.04 -5.15 -13.31
CA ILE A 565 -32.07 -5.85 -12.51
C ILE A 565 -31.74 -5.92 -11.01
N THR A 566 -30.47 -5.92 -10.62
CA THR A 566 -30.05 -6.00 -9.20
C THR A 566 -29.76 -4.64 -8.58
N TYR A 567 -29.85 -3.53 -9.33
CA TYR A 567 -29.37 -2.23 -8.90
C TYR A 567 -30.03 -1.72 -7.61
N ASN A 568 -31.37 -1.73 -7.56
CA ASN A 568 -32.12 -1.20 -6.41
C ASN A 568 -31.93 -2.09 -5.18
N SER A 569 -31.93 -3.42 -5.35
CA SER A 569 -31.65 -4.38 -4.28
C SER A 569 -30.23 -4.24 -3.74
N ALA A 570 -29.24 -4.11 -4.61
CA ALA A 570 -27.84 -3.91 -4.21
C ALA A 570 -27.65 -2.59 -3.46
N ARG A 571 -28.32 -1.51 -3.88
CA ARG A 571 -28.29 -0.23 -3.18
C ARG A 571 -28.92 -0.33 -1.79
N PHE A 572 -30.07 -0.98 -1.68
CA PHE A 572 -30.73 -1.22 -0.39
C PHE A 572 -29.86 -2.03 0.58
N LEU A 573 -29.20 -3.09 0.08
CA LEU A 573 -28.25 -3.87 0.87
C LEU A 573 -27.03 -3.05 1.25
N ALA A 574 -26.48 -2.24 0.36
CA ALA A 574 -25.34 -1.37 0.66
C ALA A 574 -25.66 -0.36 1.77
N ASP A 575 -26.84 0.27 1.72
CA ASP A 575 -27.32 1.19 2.77
C ASP A 575 -27.54 0.47 4.11
N THR A 576 -27.97 -0.80 4.06
CA THR A 576 -28.14 -1.65 5.26
C THR A 576 -26.81 -2.05 5.88
N LEU A 577 -25.81 -2.38 5.04
CA LEU A 577 -24.50 -2.87 5.46
C LEU A 577 -23.51 -1.74 5.79
N SER A 578 -23.73 -0.52 5.30
CA SER A 578 -22.79 0.60 5.47
C SER A 578 -22.37 0.86 6.93
N PRO A 579 -23.24 0.72 7.96
CA PRO A 579 -22.83 0.93 9.35
C PRO A 579 -21.84 -0.11 9.87
N LEU A 580 -21.66 -1.25 9.20
CA LEU A 580 -20.68 -2.29 9.59
C LEU A 580 -19.29 -2.04 9.03
N VAL A 581 -19.18 -1.16 8.03
CA VAL A 581 -17.92 -0.84 7.35
C VAL A 581 -17.15 0.19 8.18
N GLY A 582 -15.85 -0.04 8.35
CA GLY A 582 -14.94 0.93 8.98
C GLY A 582 -14.96 0.96 10.52
N LYS A 583 -15.62 -0.01 11.18
CA LYS A 583 -15.64 -0.16 12.65
C LYS A 583 -14.41 -0.85 13.26
N SER A 584 -13.32 -1.04 12.50
CA SER A 584 -12.09 -1.67 13.01
C SER A 584 -11.07 -0.63 13.46
N GLU A 585 -10.27 -0.96 14.47
CA GLU A 585 -9.16 -0.12 14.95
C GLU A 585 -8.09 0.17 13.87
N HIS A 586 -8.05 -0.63 12.81
CA HIS A 586 -7.11 -0.50 11.70
C HIS A 586 -7.70 0.19 10.45
N HIS A 587 -8.86 0.84 10.58
CA HIS A 587 -9.49 1.56 9.46
C HIS A 587 -9.11 3.04 9.44
N ILE A 588 -8.66 3.50 8.27
CA ILE A 588 -8.37 4.91 8.00
C ILE A 588 -9.38 5.42 6.97
N VAL A 589 -10.08 6.50 7.32
CA VAL A 589 -11.17 7.09 6.52
C VAL A 589 -10.61 7.91 5.35
N ASN A 590 -9.55 8.68 5.58
CA ASN A 590 -8.97 9.58 4.58
C ASN A 590 -7.52 9.98 4.92
N SER A 591 -6.88 10.69 3.98
CA SER A 591 -5.49 11.18 4.12
C SER A 591 -5.29 12.17 5.26
N GLN A 592 -6.31 12.89 5.71
CA GLN A 592 -6.20 13.78 6.88
C GLN A 592 -6.06 12.96 8.16
N GLN A 593 -6.92 11.95 8.35
CA GLN A 593 -6.81 11.04 9.50
C GLN A 593 -5.46 10.30 9.47
N PHE A 594 -4.99 9.90 8.29
CA PHE A 594 -3.65 9.33 8.14
C PHE A 594 -2.56 10.30 8.62
N ALA A 595 -2.61 11.57 8.18
CA ALA A 595 -1.66 12.59 8.60
C ALA A 595 -1.67 12.81 10.13
N GLU A 596 -2.84 12.81 10.75
CA GLU A 596 -2.99 12.90 12.21
C GLU A 596 -2.40 11.68 12.94
N LEU A 597 -2.61 10.47 12.42
CA LEU A 597 -2.13 9.22 13.01
C LEU A 597 -0.60 9.08 13.00
N ILE A 598 0.05 9.55 11.93
CA ILE A 598 1.50 9.39 11.78
C ILE A 598 2.30 10.57 12.35
N LYS A 599 1.65 11.70 12.66
CA LYS A 599 2.30 12.93 13.14
C LYS A 599 3.24 12.73 14.33
N HIS A 600 2.95 11.75 15.19
CA HIS A 600 3.72 11.44 16.39
C HIS A 600 4.48 10.11 16.31
N ARG A 601 4.53 9.49 15.12
CA ARG A 601 5.25 8.24 14.89
C ARG A 601 6.69 8.54 14.47
N ARG A 602 7.61 7.68 14.93
CA ARG A 602 9.02 7.68 14.53
C ARG A 602 9.36 6.30 13.99
N VAL A 603 10.28 6.26 13.03
CA VAL A 603 10.81 5.05 12.40
C VAL A 603 12.27 4.92 12.85
N GLU A 604 12.62 3.76 13.41
CA GLU A 604 13.98 3.46 13.87
C GLU A 604 14.92 3.15 12.68
N GLU A 605 16.24 3.13 12.89
CA GLU A 605 17.22 2.89 11.81
C GLU A 605 17.11 1.50 11.16
N ASP A 606 16.56 0.52 11.87
CA ASP A 606 16.33 -0.84 11.37
C ASP A 606 14.91 -1.07 10.82
N GLU A 607 14.09 -0.02 10.72
CA GLU A 607 12.72 -0.08 10.23
C GLU A 607 12.56 0.58 8.85
N GLU A 608 11.73 -0.02 8.00
CA GLU A 608 11.40 0.50 6.66
C GLU A 608 9.87 0.68 6.50
N LEU A 609 9.43 1.66 5.71
CA LEU A 609 8.04 1.79 5.32
C LEU A 609 7.70 0.78 4.22
N CYS A 610 6.62 0.04 4.44
CA CYS A 610 6.04 -0.89 3.47
C CYS A 610 4.53 -0.65 3.36
N SER A 611 4.01 -0.74 2.14
CA SER A 611 2.56 -0.79 1.90
C SER A 611 2.19 -2.10 1.22
N PHE A 612 1.01 -2.63 1.54
CA PHE A 612 0.50 -3.88 0.99
C PHE A 612 -0.80 -3.60 0.23
N ASP A 613 -0.87 -4.03 -1.03
CA ASP A 613 -2.05 -3.92 -1.89
C ASP A 613 -2.59 -5.32 -2.23
N VAL A 614 -3.92 -5.44 -2.33
CA VAL A 614 -4.57 -6.71 -2.69
C VAL A 614 -4.60 -6.86 -4.20
N VAL A 615 -4.12 -8.00 -4.69
CA VAL A 615 -4.19 -8.36 -6.10
C VAL A 615 -5.64 -8.62 -6.49
N SER A 616 -6.17 -7.80 -7.39
CA SER A 616 -7.46 -8.01 -8.05
C SER A 616 -8.64 -8.28 -7.10
N LEU A 617 -8.72 -7.53 -5.99
CA LEU A 617 -9.70 -7.72 -4.91
C LEU A 617 -11.09 -8.17 -5.37
N PHE A 618 -11.74 -7.42 -6.28
CA PHE A 618 -13.13 -7.65 -6.68
C PHE A 618 -13.39 -9.00 -7.36
N THR A 619 -12.44 -9.53 -8.13
CA THR A 619 -12.58 -10.83 -8.81
C THR A 619 -12.17 -11.99 -7.91
N SER A 620 -11.45 -11.71 -6.83
CA SER A 620 -10.87 -12.68 -5.92
C SER A 620 -11.60 -12.78 -4.57
N VAL A 621 -12.71 -12.06 -4.36
CA VAL A 621 -13.46 -12.13 -3.10
C VAL A 621 -14.17 -13.49 -2.99
N PRO A 622 -13.89 -14.31 -1.96
CA PRO A 622 -14.63 -15.54 -1.71
C PRO A 622 -16.03 -15.22 -1.17
N VAL A 623 -17.01 -15.14 -2.08
CA VAL A 623 -18.37 -14.62 -1.81
C VAL A 623 -19.02 -15.30 -0.60
N ASN A 624 -18.96 -16.63 -0.50
CA ASN A 624 -19.60 -17.36 0.60
C ASN A 624 -18.96 -17.02 1.96
N LYS A 625 -17.62 -17.00 2.05
CA LYS A 625 -16.91 -16.59 3.27
C LYS A 625 -17.23 -15.15 3.66
N ALA A 626 -17.33 -14.25 2.68
CA ALA A 626 -17.69 -12.86 2.92
C ALA A 626 -19.11 -12.72 3.49
N LEU A 627 -20.08 -13.49 2.96
CA LEU A 627 -21.45 -13.53 3.48
C LEU A 627 -21.49 -14.03 4.93
N ASP A 628 -20.75 -15.09 5.26
CA ASP A 628 -20.70 -15.62 6.64
C ASP A 628 -20.16 -14.59 7.63
N ILE A 629 -19.12 -13.84 7.24
CA ILE A 629 -18.54 -12.76 8.05
C ILE A 629 -19.56 -11.62 8.24
N ILE A 630 -20.26 -11.24 7.18
CA ILE A 630 -21.31 -10.20 7.23
C ILE A 630 -22.43 -10.62 8.19
N LEU A 631 -22.90 -11.86 8.11
CA LEU A 631 -23.95 -12.39 8.97
C LEU A 631 -23.55 -12.36 10.44
N ARG A 632 -22.33 -12.80 10.76
CA ARG A 632 -21.79 -12.74 12.13
C ARG A 632 -21.78 -11.31 12.65
N ARG A 633 -21.27 -10.36 11.85
CA ARG A 633 -21.25 -8.94 12.23
C ARG A 633 -22.65 -8.33 12.38
N LEU A 634 -23.62 -8.77 11.60
CA LEU A 634 -25.01 -8.34 11.71
C LEU A 634 -25.67 -8.88 12.98
N GLN A 635 -25.38 -10.13 13.37
CA GLN A 635 -25.87 -10.72 14.61
C GLN A 635 -25.33 -10.01 15.86
N GLU A 636 -24.12 -9.46 15.77
CA GLU A 636 -23.48 -8.68 16.83
C GLU A 636 -23.91 -7.18 16.83
N ASP A 637 -24.66 -6.69 15.82
CA ASP A 637 -25.07 -5.28 15.72
C ASP A 637 -26.41 -5.02 16.44
N SER A 638 -26.33 -4.37 17.60
CA SER A 638 -27.47 -3.97 18.41
C SER A 638 -28.40 -2.93 17.75
N THR A 639 -27.97 -2.27 16.67
CA THR A 639 -28.77 -1.25 15.94
C THR A 639 -29.55 -1.82 14.75
N LEU A 640 -29.39 -3.11 14.43
CA LEU A 640 -30.08 -3.79 13.32
C LEU A 640 -31.62 -3.64 13.36
N PRO A 641 -32.32 -3.81 14.50
CA PRO A 641 -33.79 -3.71 14.57
C PRO A 641 -34.34 -2.30 14.27
N GLN A 642 -33.49 -1.27 14.35
CA GLN A 642 -33.87 0.13 14.10
C GLN A 642 -33.74 0.50 12.61
N ARG A 643 -33.07 -0.33 11.80
CA ARG A 643 -32.72 -0.04 10.39
C ARG A 643 -33.35 -1.03 9.41
N SER A 644 -33.63 -2.25 9.86
CA SER A 644 -34.30 -3.29 9.07
C SER A 644 -35.13 -4.20 9.97
N THR A 645 -36.26 -4.69 9.46
CA THR A 645 -37.16 -5.62 10.15
C THR A 645 -36.78 -7.09 9.91
N MET A 646 -35.75 -7.36 9.10
CA MET A 646 -35.34 -8.71 8.69
C MET A 646 -34.50 -9.44 9.74
N SER A 647 -34.73 -10.74 9.90
CA SER A 647 -33.90 -11.61 10.75
C SER A 647 -32.55 -11.96 10.09
N PRO A 648 -31.46 -12.16 10.86
CA PRO A 648 -30.16 -12.55 10.33
C PRO A 648 -30.18 -13.83 9.47
N THR A 649 -31.14 -14.73 9.71
CA THR A 649 -31.32 -15.98 8.96
C THR A 649 -31.99 -15.79 7.59
N GLN A 650 -32.79 -14.74 7.40
CA GLN A 650 -33.41 -14.43 6.10
C GLN A 650 -32.40 -13.84 5.09
N LEU A 651 -31.23 -13.41 5.56
CA LEU A 651 -30.12 -12.97 4.70
C LEU A 651 -29.31 -14.15 4.12
N ARG A 652 -29.62 -15.40 4.50
CA ARG A 652 -28.83 -16.63 4.20
C ARG A 652 -29.29 -17.43 2.97
N THR A 653 -30.42 -17.16 2.31
CA THR A 653 -31.01 -18.03 1.27
C THR A 653 -30.29 -18.06 -0.11
N LEU A 654 -28.96 -18.15 -0.12
CA LEU A 654 -28.12 -18.61 -1.24
C LEU A 654 -27.05 -19.60 -0.70
N PRO A 655 -26.78 -20.72 -1.41
CA PRO A 655 -26.34 -21.98 -0.79
C PRO A 655 -24.89 -21.96 -0.32
N SER A 656 -24.66 -22.49 0.88
CA SER A 656 -23.37 -22.54 1.58
C SER A 656 -23.17 -23.90 2.26
N GLY A 657 -21.91 -24.31 2.38
CA GLY A 657 -21.47 -25.42 3.23
C GLY A 657 -20.03 -25.20 3.72
N GLY A 658 -19.80 -25.49 5.01
CA GLY A 658 -18.49 -25.81 5.59
C GLY A 658 -17.87 -24.77 6.53
N SER A 659 -18.01 -24.99 7.84
CA SER A 659 -17.41 -24.23 8.95
C SER A 659 -15.94 -24.60 9.23
N GLY A 660 -15.13 -23.63 9.64
CA GLY A 660 -13.82 -23.86 10.29
C GLY A 660 -13.46 -22.70 11.23
N THR A 661 -13.18 -23.04 12.50
CA THR A 661 -12.78 -22.14 13.59
C THR A 661 -11.27 -21.89 13.57
N SER A 662 -10.82 -20.64 13.76
CA SER A 662 -9.40 -20.27 13.85
C SER A 662 -9.02 -19.84 15.26
N THR A 663 -8.04 -20.53 15.84
CA THR A 663 -7.30 -20.19 17.05
C THR A 663 -6.16 -19.22 16.74
N THR A 664 -5.90 -18.26 17.64
CA THR A 664 -4.80 -17.28 17.58
C THR A 664 -3.52 -17.82 18.26
N PRO A 665 -2.31 -17.62 17.68
CA PRO A 665 -1.04 -17.90 18.35
C PRO A 665 -0.43 -16.65 19.04
N THR A 666 0.38 -16.90 20.07
CA THR A 666 1.14 -15.95 20.89
C THR A 666 2.41 -15.41 20.20
N PRO A 667 2.96 -14.24 20.62
CA PRO A 667 3.98 -13.52 19.88
C PRO A 667 5.42 -13.99 20.17
N ASN A 668 6.20 -14.23 19.11
CA ASN A 668 7.64 -14.45 19.13
C ASN A 668 8.40 -13.11 19.02
N SER A 669 9.55 -13.00 19.67
CA SER A 669 10.32 -11.76 19.92
C SER A 669 11.15 -11.22 18.73
N ARG A 670 10.89 -11.67 17.49
CA ARG A 670 11.56 -11.18 16.28
C ARG A 670 10.52 -10.49 15.40
N LYS A 671 10.69 -9.19 15.11
CA LYS A 671 9.83 -8.47 14.15
C LYS A 671 9.99 -9.16 12.79
N PRO A 672 8.92 -9.69 12.19
CA PRO A 672 9.00 -10.38 10.91
C PRO A 672 9.41 -9.39 9.81
N ASN A 673 10.25 -9.86 8.90
CA ASN A 673 10.60 -9.13 7.67
C ASN A 673 9.31 -8.90 6.83
N ALA A 674 9.22 -7.79 6.09
CA ALA A 674 8.10 -7.49 5.20
C ALA A 674 7.74 -8.65 4.24
N GLN A 675 8.75 -9.40 3.77
CA GLN A 675 8.57 -10.60 2.95
C GLN A 675 7.95 -11.77 3.73
N GLU A 676 8.35 -11.99 4.99
CA GLU A 676 7.74 -13.03 5.83
C GLU A 676 6.28 -12.70 6.14
N PHE A 677 5.96 -11.41 6.32
CA PHE A 677 4.59 -10.95 6.56
C PHE A 677 3.71 -11.09 5.32
N ILE A 678 4.19 -10.76 4.12
CA ILE A 678 3.42 -10.98 2.88
C ILE A 678 3.24 -12.47 2.58
N ASP A 679 4.25 -13.30 2.82
CA ASP A 679 4.16 -14.75 2.68
C ASP A 679 3.11 -15.31 3.64
N HIS A 680 3.09 -14.82 4.88
CA HIS A 680 2.05 -15.13 5.85
C HIS A 680 0.66 -14.71 5.34
N LEU A 681 0.46 -13.46 4.91
CA LEU A 681 -0.83 -13.00 4.39
C LEU A 681 -1.31 -13.86 3.20
N ASN A 682 -0.41 -14.20 2.29
CA ASN A 682 -0.69 -15.02 1.11
C ASN A 682 -0.97 -16.49 1.44
N SER A 683 -0.61 -16.95 2.63
CA SER A 683 -0.92 -18.29 3.15
C SER A 683 -2.32 -18.40 3.75
N LEU A 684 -2.94 -17.29 4.16
CA LEU A 684 -4.22 -17.29 4.88
C LEU A 684 -5.41 -17.68 3.99
N ASP A 685 -5.39 -17.29 2.71
CA ASP A 685 -6.47 -17.58 1.78
C ASP A 685 -5.92 -17.88 0.36
N PRO A 686 -6.42 -18.93 -0.31
CA PRO A 686 -5.96 -19.28 -1.66
C PRO A 686 -6.36 -18.22 -2.71
N ASP A 687 -7.49 -17.53 -2.52
CA ASP A 687 -8.07 -16.63 -3.52
C ASP A 687 -7.55 -15.18 -3.36
N ILE A 688 -7.37 -14.72 -2.11
CA ILE A 688 -6.88 -13.36 -1.81
C ILE A 688 -5.34 -13.36 -1.75
N LYS A 689 -4.72 -12.61 -2.67
CA LYS A 689 -3.26 -12.41 -2.69
C LYS A 689 -2.89 -10.95 -2.49
N PHE A 690 -1.74 -10.72 -1.87
CA PHE A 690 -1.17 -9.41 -1.55
C PHE A 690 0.15 -9.20 -2.31
N THR A 691 0.43 -7.95 -2.63
CA THR A 691 1.70 -7.44 -3.15
C THR A 691 2.25 -6.36 -2.22
N SER A 692 3.57 -6.22 -2.10
CA SER A 692 4.21 -5.19 -1.27
C SER A 692 4.91 -4.14 -2.13
N GLU A 693 4.70 -2.87 -1.82
CA GLU A 693 5.54 -1.75 -2.27
C GLU A 693 6.43 -1.30 -1.11
N LYS A 694 7.75 -1.35 -1.32
CA LYS A 694 8.76 -0.90 -0.36
C LYS A 694 9.15 0.54 -0.61
N GLU A 695 9.61 1.23 0.42
CA GLU A 695 10.14 2.58 0.27
C GLU A 695 11.33 2.65 -0.70
N GLN A 696 11.45 3.78 -1.38
CA GLN A 696 12.58 4.14 -2.24
C GLN A 696 13.12 5.48 -1.75
N ASP A 697 14.43 5.54 -1.48
CA ASP A 697 15.10 6.74 -0.98
C ASP A 697 14.42 7.32 0.28
N ARG A 698 14.04 6.47 1.24
CA ARG A 698 13.30 6.83 2.46
C ARG A 698 11.94 7.50 2.19
N THR A 699 11.37 7.27 1.00
CA THR A 699 10.06 7.79 0.61
C THR A 699 9.11 6.69 0.15
N LEU A 700 7.84 6.80 0.52
CA LEU A 700 6.79 5.88 0.08
C LEU A 700 5.49 6.65 -0.23
N PRO A 701 4.97 6.57 -1.47
CA PRO A 701 3.63 7.03 -1.78
C PRO A 701 2.58 6.18 -1.07
N PHE A 702 1.67 6.81 -0.32
CA PHE A 702 0.55 6.14 0.33
C PHE A 702 -0.68 7.03 0.29
N LEU A 703 -1.83 6.49 -0.13
CA LEU A 703 -3.04 7.29 -0.43
C LEU A 703 -2.73 8.45 -1.41
N ASP A 704 -2.98 9.69 -0.98
CA ASP A 704 -2.70 10.92 -1.72
C ASP A 704 -1.42 11.64 -1.22
N THR A 705 -0.61 10.98 -0.40
CA THR A 705 0.54 11.58 0.29
C THR A 705 1.85 10.91 -0.12
N LEU A 706 2.92 11.69 -0.12
CA LEU A 706 4.29 11.18 -0.17
C LEU A 706 4.84 11.24 1.25
N THR A 707 5.07 10.07 1.83
CA THR A 707 5.60 9.93 3.18
C THR A 707 7.11 9.82 3.09
N THR A 708 7.83 10.72 3.76
CA THR A 708 9.30 10.78 3.75
C THR A 708 9.81 10.64 5.19
N ILE A 709 10.70 9.67 5.42
CA ILE A 709 11.40 9.55 6.70
C ILE A 709 12.53 10.58 6.74
N GLN A 710 12.50 11.46 7.73
CA GLN A 710 13.57 12.42 8.00
C GLN A 710 14.76 11.76 8.69
N ASP A 711 15.90 12.47 8.75
CA ASP A 711 17.13 11.97 9.40
C ASP A 711 16.94 11.68 10.90
N ASP A 712 16.00 12.36 11.57
CA ASP A 712 15.67 12.15 12.99
C ASP A 712 14.64 11.01 13.23
N GLY A 713 14.31 10.26 12.19
CA GLY A 713 13.29 9.21 12.20
C GLY A 713 11.85 9.71 12.16
N SER A 714 11.60 11.04 12.14
CA SER A 714 10.24 11.58 12.04
C SER A 714 9.67 11.46 10.62
N LEU A 715 8.34 11.45 10.50
CA LEU A 715 7.64 11.33 9.23
C LEU A 715 7.17 12.70 8.72
N ARG A 716 7.65 13.08 7.53
CA ARG A 716 7.20 14.26 6.78
C ARG A 716 6.20 13.85 5.71
N LEU A 717 5.09 14.58 5.60
CA LEU A 717 4.09 14.37 4.56
C LEU A 717 4.05 15.54 3.59
N SER A 718 4.06 15.21 2.30
CA SER A 718 3.76 16.13 1.20
C SER A 718 2.67 15.54 0.29
N ILE A 719 2.13 16.33 -0.63
CA ILE A 719 1.09 15.87 -1.58
C ILE A 719 1.75 15.05 -2.69
N TYR A 720 1.34 13.80 -2.84
CA TYR A 720 1.83 12.95 -3.92
C TYR A 720 0.99 13.17 -5.20
N ARG A 721 1.67 13.58 -6.28
CA ARG A 721 1.11 13.62 -7.63
C ARG A 721 1.77 12.53 -8.47
N LYS A 722 0.97 11.68 -9.09
CA LYS A 722 1.48 10.69 -10.06
C LYS A 722 2.11 11.41 -11.25
N PRO A 723 3.09 10.80 -11.95
CA PRO A 723 3.72 11.39 -13.13
C PRO A 723 2.74 11.84 -14.22
N THR A 724 1.56 11.21 -14.28
CA THR A 724 0.51 11.54 -15.25
C THR A 724 -0.47 12.62 -14.79
N HIS A 725 -0.19 13.33 -13.69
CA HIS A 725 -1.05 14.41 -13.18
C HIS A 725 -0.93 15.65 -14.08
N THR A 726 -2.05 16.23 -14.49
CA THR A 726 -2.08 17.32 -15.48
C THR A 726 -2.40 18.68 -14.88
N ASP A 727 -2.65 18.77 -13.57
CA ASP A 727 -3.15 19.98 -12.89
C ASP A 727 -4.42 20.59 -13.53
N GLN A 728 -5.15 19.76 -14.29
CA GLN A 728 -6.36 20.15 -14.98
C GLN A 728 -7.55 20.10 -14.01
N TYR A 729 -7.88 21.25 -13.44
CA TYR A 729 -9.07 21.45 -12.62
C TYR A 729 -10.27 21.95 -13.45
N LEU A 730 -11.39 22.25 -12.79
CA LEU A 730 -12.57 22.77 -13.48
C LEU A 730 -12.27 24.15 -14.07
N ASN A 731 -12.22 24.28 -15.39
CA ASN A 731 -11.98 25.58 -16.02
C ASN A 731 -13.04 26.62 -15.61
N PHE A 732 -12.61 27.84 -15.30
CA PHE A 732 -13.48 28.88 -14.76
C PHE A 732 -14.55 29.37 -15.75
N ARG A 733 -14.34 29.25 -17.07
CA ARG A 733 -15.32 29.58 -18.11
C ARG A 733 -16.46 28.58 -18.21
N SER A 734 -16.35 27.43 -17.55
CA SER A 734 -17.36 26.38 -17.58
C SER A 734 -18.71 26.85 -17.02
N ASN A 735 -19.82 26.37 -17.60
CA ASN A 735 -21.18 26.67 -17.15
C ASN A 735 -21.54 25.86 -15.89
N HIS A 736 -20.90 26.20 -14.77
CA HIS A 736 -21.12 25.64 -13.44
C HIS A 736 -21.49 26.76 -12.45
N PRO A 737 -22.25 26.44 -11.38
CA PRO A 737 -22.47 27.37 -10.27
C PRO A 737 -21.15 27.89 -9.71
N LEU A 738 -21.10 29.16 -9.33
CA LEU A 738 -19.90 29.78 -8.74
C LEU A 738 -19.44 29.02 -7.47
N GLU A 739 -20.39 28.49 -6.69
CA GLU A 739 -20.13 27.66 -5.51
C GLU A 739 -19.24 26.45 -5.82
N HIS A 740 -19.47 25.78 -6.95
CA HIS A 740 -18.67 24.62 -7.37
C HIS A 740 -17.25 25.05 -7.76
N LYS A 741 -17.13 26.19 -8.47
CA LYS A 741 -15.82 26.73 -8.88
C LYS A 741 -14.99 27.14 -7.66
N LEU A 742 -15.58 27.84 -6.71
CA LEU A 742 -14.92 28.22 -5.45
C LEU A 742 -14.64 26.99 -4.57
N GLY A 743 -15.50 25.96 -4.63
CA GLY A 743 -15.29 24.69 -3.95
C GLY A 743 -13.99 24.00 -4.36
N VAL A 744 -13.62 24.04 -5.64
CA VAL A 744 -12.33 23.51 -6.13
C VAL A 744 -11.16 24.18 -5.41
N VAL A 745 -11.16 25.52 -5.34
CA VAL A 745 -10.09 26.29 -4.68
C VAL A 745 -10.01 25.92 -3.20
N LYS A 746 -11.16 25.92 -2.52
CA LYS A 746 -11.25 25.60 -1.09
C LYS A 746 -10.74 24.20 -0.78
N THR A 747 -11.15 23.20 -1.57
CA THR A 747 -10.73 21.82 -1.35
C THR A 747 -9.23 21.63 -1.56
N LEU A 748 -8.63 22.25 -2.59
CA LEU A 748 -7.19 22.14 -2.84
C LEU A 748 -6.37 22.79 -1.72
N LEU A 749 -6.71 24.01 -1.34
CA LEU A 749 -6.00 24.73 -0.28
C LEU A 749 -6.20 24.08 1.08
N HIS A 750 -7.41 23.61 1.39
CA HIS A 750 -7.68 22.87 2.61
C HIS A 750 -6.84 21.59 2.69
N ARG A 751 -6.71 20.84 1.59
CA ARG A 751 -5.84 19.65 1.53
C ARG A 751 -4.38 20.00 1.83
N ALA A 752 -3.87 21.09 1.27
CA ALA A 752 -2.52 21.56 1.56
C ALA A 752 -2.33 21.91 3.06
N ASP A 753 -3.34 22.53 3.68
CA ASP A 753 -3.30 22.89 5.10
C ASP A 753 -3.41 21.68 6.04
N THR A 754 -4.21 20.65 5.68
CA THR A 754 -4.49 19.52 6.56
C THR A 754 -3.50 18.36 6.43
N ILE A 755 -2.94 18.14 5.24
CA ILE A 755 -2.10 16.96 4.96
C ILE A 755 -0.62 17.26 5.17
N ILE A 756 -0.15 18.44 4.73
CA ILE A 756 1.27 18.75 4.72
C ILE A 756 1.75 19.11 6.12
N THR A 757 2.73 18.35 6.61
CA THR A 757 3.28 18.54 7.96
C THR A 757 4.28 19.69 7.99
N ASP A 758 5.13 19.81 6.97
CA ASP A 758 6.18 20.82 6.90
C ASP A 758 5.66 22.20 6.41
N PRO A 759 5.96 23.31 7.12
CA PRO A 759 5.51 24.63 6.72
C PRO A 759 6.04 25.11 5.36
N HIS A 760 7.26 24.74 4.98
CA HIS A 760 7.87 25.16 3.72
C HIS A 760 7.23 24.45 2.52
N ASP A 761 7.00 23.13 2.63
CA ASP A 761 6.24 22.37 1.63
C ASP A 761 4.82 22.90 1.46
N ARG A 762 4.20 23.34 2.56
CA ARG A 762 2.82 23.85 2.53
C ARG A 762 2.74 25.13 1.71
N GLU A 763 3.69 26.05 1.86
CA GLU A 763 3.70 27.27 1.06
C GLU A 763 4.02 26.97 -0.41
N THR A 764 4.97 26.09 -0.68
CA THR A 764 5.30 25.62 -2.03
C THR A 764 4.08 25.01 -2.73
N GLU A 765 3.34 24.14 -2.04
CA GLU A 765 2.10 23.56 -2.54
C GLU A 765 1.01 24.61 -2.80
N LYS A 766 0.86 25.59 -1.90
CA LYS A 766 -0.10 26.70 -2.10
C LYS A 766 0.24 27.53 -3.33
N GLN A 767 1.52 27.79 -3.59
CA GLN A 767 1.95 28.50 -4.79
C GLN A 767 1.69 27.68 -6.04
N HIS A 768 1.98 26.38 -6.02
CA HIS A 768 1.63 25.45 -7.11
C HIS A 768 0.13 25.46 -7.41
N ILE A 769 -0.72 25.32 -6.38
CA ILE A 769 -2.19 25.35 -6.52
C ILE A 769 -2.65 26.69 -7.13
N LYS A 770 -2.13 27.82 -6.65
CA LYS A 770 -2.49 29.14 -7.20
C LYS A 770 -2.12 29.25 -8.68
N GLN A 771 -0.95 28.73 -9.07
CA GLN A 771 -0.52 28.74 -10.46
C GLN A 771 -1.43 27.85 -11.33
N ALA A 772 -1.67 26.60 -10.92
CA ALA A 772 -2.55 25.70 -11.64
C ALA A 772 -3.99 26.23 -11.79
N LEU A 773 -4.51 26.95 -10.79
CA LEU A 773 -5.81 27.60 -10.87
C LEU A 773 -5.82 28.78 -11.87
N LYS A 774 -4.75 29.58 -11.93
CA LYS A 774 -4.60 30.63 -12.95
C LYS A 774 -4.60 30.03 -14.35
N ASP A 775 -3.89 28.93 -14.55
CA ASP A 775 -3.84 28.21 -15.83
C ASP A 775 -5.21 27.65 -16.21
N CYS A 776 -6.04 27.28 -15.22
CA CYS A 776 -7.46 26.92 -15.40
C CYS A 776 -8.41 28.13 -15.60
N GLY A 777 -7.88 29.35 -15.73
CA GLY A 777 -8.62 30.59 -15.98
C GLY A 777 -9.29 31.21 -14.75
N TYR A 778 -8.90 30.82 -13.53
CA TYR A 778 -9.46 31.42 -12.31
C TYR A 778 -8.93 32.85 -12.11
N PRO A 779 -9.83 33.85 -11.98
CA PRO A 779 -9.41 35.22 -11.70
C PRO A 779 -8.93 35.36 -10.24
N LYS A 780 -8.03 36.31 -10.01
CA LYS A 780 -7.44 36.56 -8.68
C LYS A 780 -8.49 36.74 -7.58
N TRP A 781 -9.54 37.53 -7.84
CA TRP A 781 -10.64 37.74 -6.89
C TRP A 781 -11.34 36.44 -6.46
N ALA A 782 -11.42 35.43 -7.34
CA ALA A 782 -12.07 34.17 -7.01
C ALA A 782 -11.22 33.32 -6.06
N ILE A 783 -9.89 33.38 -6.24
CA ILE A 783 -8.93 32.76 -5.33
C ILE A 783 -8.99 33.48 -3.98
N ASP A 784 -8.87 34.81 -3.98
CA ASP A 784 -8.90 35.64 -2.78
C ASP A 784 -10.20 35.46 -1.98
N LYS A 785 -11.34 35.44 -2.67
CA LYS A 785 -12.67 35.19 -2.07
C LYS A 785 -12.81 33.78 -1.50
N ALA A 786 -12.14 32.79 -2.09
CA ALA A 786 -12.14 31.42 -1.57
C ALA A 786 -11.26 31.28 -0.32
N THR A 787 -10.17 32.07 -0.23
CA THR A 787 -9.23 32.10 0.90
C THR A 787 -9.66 33.03 2.04
N ALA A 788 -10.58 33.96 1.78
CA ALA A 788 -11.06 34.87 2.80
C ALA A 788 -11.68 34.08 3.97
N PRO A 789 -11.31 34.40 5.23
CA PRO A 789 -11.99 33.83 6.39
C PRO A 789 -13.49 34.12 6.28
N LYS A 790 -14.33 33.13 6.59
CA LYS A 790 -15.77 33.36 6.62
C LYS A 790 -16.03 34.55 7.57
N PRO A 791 -16.81 35.57 7.16
CA PRO A 791 -17.22 36.58 8.12
C PRO A 791 -17.88 35.86 9.31
N PRO A 792 -17.61 36.30 10.55
CA PRO A 792 -18.28 35.74 11.71
C PRO A 792 -19.77 35.73 11.41
N GLN A 793 -20.39 34.55 11.46
CA GLN A 793 -21.84 34.47 11.40
C GLN A 793 -22.34 35.30 12.57
N GLN A 794 -22.80 36.53 12.32
CA GLN A 794 -23.65 37.21 13.26
C GLN A 794 -24.84 36.28 13.46
N ASN A 795 -24.87 35.63 14.62
CA ASN A 795 -26.02 34.89 15.13
C ASN A 795 -27.17 35.86 15.47
N ASN A 796 -27.55 36.72 14.52
CA ASN A 796 -28.85 37.37 14.51
C ASN A 796 -29.89 36.39 13.93
N ARG A 797 -29.90 35.15 14.44
CA ARG A 797 -31.00 34.22 14.27
C ARG A 797 -31.70 34.16 15.61
N ASN A 798 -32.83 34.84 15.71
CA ASN A 798 -33.81 34.59 16.77
C ASN A 798 -34.04 33.07 16.89
N PRO A 799 -33.93 32.45 18.08
CA PRO A 799 -34.12 31.01 18.26
C PRO A 799 -35.56 30.50 18.04
N GLY A 800 -36.45 31.29 17.43
CA GLY A 800 -37.90 31.07 17.45
C GLY A 800 -38.56 30.52 16.18
N THR A 801 -37.92 30.58 15.00
CA THR A 801 -38.55 30.09 13.75
C THR A 801 -37.54 29.41 12.83
N LYS A 802 -37.21 28.14 13.12
CA LYS A 802 -36.80 27.24 12.02
C LYS A 802 -38.06 26.98 11.20
N GLU A 803 -38.34 27.81 10.20
CA GLU A 803 -39.20 27.37 9.10
C GLU A 803 -38.63 26.03 8.62
N ARG A 804 -39.43 24.96 8.74
CA ARG A 804 -39.03 23.63 8.31
C ARG A 804 -38.70 23.71 6.83
N ASP A 805 -37.52 23.21 6.43
CA ASP A 805 -37.16 23.03 5.01
C ASP A 805 -38.31 22.26 4.34
N LYS A 806 -39.09 22.96 3.50
CA LYS A 806 -40.31 22.42 2.87
C LYS A 806 -39.96 21.43 1.74
N GLY A 807 -38.66 21.25 1.46
CA GLY A 807 -38.17 20.25 0.53
C GLY A 807 -36.97 20.75 -0.29
N ARG A 808 -36.35 19.83 -1.03
CA ARG A 808 -35.20 20.14 -1.89
C ARG A 808 -35.52 19.87 -3.35
N ILE A 809 -35.22 20.84 -4.21
CA ILE A 809 -35.34 20.72 -5.67
C ILE A 809 -33.96 20.69 -6.34
N THR A 810 -33.82 19.87 -7.38
CA THR A 810 -32.60 19.79 -8.18
C THR A 810 -32.87 20.27 -9.60
N LEU A 811 -32.17 21.33 -10.04
CA LEU A 811 -32.38 21.97 -11.33
C LEU A 811 -31.10 21.98 -12.18
N PRO A 812 -31.21 22.04 -13.52
CA PRO A 812 -30.06 22.22 -14.39
C PRO A 812 -29.48 23.63 -14.19
N TYR A 813 -28.16 23.75 -14.11
CA TYR A 813 -27.49 25.04 -14.01
C TYR A 813 -27.45 25.73 -15.37
N ILE A 814 -27.98 26.94 -15.39
CA ILE A 814 -28.02 27.84 -16.53
C ILE A 814 -27.77 29.23 -15.95
N LYS A 815 -26.61 29.79 -16.29
CA LYS A 815 -26.27 31.17 -15.95
C LYS A 815 -27.42 32.09 -16.36
N THR A 816 -27.80 33.03 -15.50
CA THR A 816 -28.93 34.00 -15.61
C THR A 816 -30.31 33.47 -15.24
N VAL A 817 -30.58 32.18 -15.40
CA VAL A 817 -31.88 31.57 -15.03
C VAL A 817 -31.85 30.99 -13.62
N SER A 818 -30.74 30.35 -13.27
CA SER A 818 -30.60 29.60 -12.01
C SER A 818 -30.60 30.51 -10.79
N GLU A 819 -29.98 31.68 -10.86
CA GLU A 819 -29.87 32.62 -9.74
C GLU A 819 -31.23 33.25 -9.34
N PRO A 820 -32.08 33.71 -10.29
CA PRO A 820 -33.47 34.06 -9.98
C PRO A 820 -34.29 32.90 -9.39
N LEU A 821 -34.21 31.70 -10.00
CA LEU A 821 -34.95 30.53 -9.50
C LEU A 821 -34.55 30.18 -8.07
N ARG A 822 -33.25 30.19 -7.74
CA ARG A 822 -32.75 29.99 -6.36
C ARG A 822 -33.44 30.91 -5.36
N ARG A 823 -33.56 32.20 -5.69
CA ARG A 823 -34.20 33.20 -4.81
C ARG A 823 -35.69 32.94 -4.65
N ILE A 824 -36.38 32.56 -5.73
CA ILE A 824 -37.82 32.23 -5.70
C ILE A 824 -38.07 31.00 -4.83
N PHE A 825 -37.35 29.91 -5.02
CA PHE A 825 -37.55 28.71 -4.20
C PHE A 825 -37.18 28.96 -2.73
N ALA A 826 -36.09 29.70 -2.47
CA ALA A 826 -35.70 30.07 -1.11
C ALA A 826 -36.78 30.91 -0.40
N SER A 827 -37.50 31.79 -1.11
CA SER A 827 -38.59 32.58 -0.52
C SER A 827 -39.83 31.74 -0.15
N HIS A 828 -39.90 30.48 -0.59
CA HIS A 828 -40.96 29.53 -0.22
C HIS A 828 -40.40 28.41 0.68
N GLY A 829 -39.24 28.63 1.31
CA GLY A 829 -38.62 27.65 2.22
C GLY A 829 -38.10 26.38 1.55
N ILE A 830 -37.81 26.41 0.24
CA ILE A 830 -37.34 25.26 -0.55
C ILE A 830 -35.86 25.40 -0.88
N SER A 831 -35.07 24.39 -0.53
CA SER A 831 -33.65 24.32 -0.84
C SER A 831 -33.42 23.98 -2.32
N THR A 832 -32.56 24.74 -3.01
CA THR A 832 -32.25 24.51 -4.44
C THR A 832 -30.83 23.99 -4.62
N CYS A 833 -30.69 22.94 -5.43
CA CYS A 833 -29.40 22.39 -5.86
C CYS A 833 -29.30 22.46 -7.39
N PHE A 834 -28.16 22.94 -7.90
CA PHE A 834 -27.96 23.06 -9.34
C PHE A 834 -26.96 22.03 -9.86
N LYS A 835 -27.33 21.32 -10.92
CA LYS A 835 -26.46 20.34 -11.60
C LYS A 835 -25.99 20.89 -12.94
N PRO A 836 -24.68 20.85 -13.25
CA PRO A 836 -24.20 21.19 -14.58
C PRO A 836 -24.80 20.22 -15.61
N THR A 837 -25.21 20.76 -16.75
CA THR A 837 -25.66 19.96 -17.91
C THR A 837 -24.73 20.20 -19.09
N ASN A 838 -24.72 19.27 -20.05
CA ASN A 838 -23.94 19.42 -21.28
C ASN A 838 -22.42 19.43 -21.04
N THR A 839 -21.94 18.56 -20.15
CA THR A 839 -20.50 18.40 -19.96
C THR A 839 -19.87 17.73 -21.18
N LEU A 840 -18.61 18.03 -21.49
CA LEU A 840 -17.89 17.37 -22.57
C LEU A 840 -17.88 15.84 -22.39
N ARG A 841 -17.85 15.37 -21.13
CA ARG A 841 -18.08 13.96 -20.78
C ARG A 841 -19.40 13.44 -21.31
N GLN A 842 -20.52 14.13 -21.07
CA GLN A 842 -21.83 13.72 -21.58
C GLN A 842 -21.90 13.75 -23.12
N LEU A 843 -21.11 14.62 -23.76
CA LEU A 843 -21.12 14.82 -25.21
C LEU A 843 -20.23 13.83 -25.98
N LEU A 844 -19.05 13.52 -25.44
CA LEU A 844 -17.98 12.79 -26.14
C LEU A 844 -17.74 11.38 -25.57
N VAL A 845 -18.06 11.14 -24.30
CA VAL A 845 -17.72 9.89 -23.61
C VAL A 845 -18.95 8.99 -23.55
N ALA A 846 -18.94 7.95 -24.38
CA ALA A 846 -20.01 6.94 -24.41
C ALA A 846 -19.41 5.51 -24.43
N PRO A 847 -18.76 5.07 -23.33
CA PRO A 847 -18.14 3.75 -23.25
C PRO A 847 -19.13 2.59 -23.20
N LYS A 848 -20.37 2.87 -22.77
CA LYS A 848 -21.41 1.86 -22.60
C LYS A 848 -22.24 1.73 -23.87
N ASP A 849 -22.63 0.51 -24.18
CA ASP A 849 -23.58 0.26 -25.26
C ASP A 849 -24.90 0.99 -25.01
N LYS A 850 -25.40 1.64 -26.07
CA LYS A 850 -26.68 2.36 -26.02
C LYS A 850 -27.81 1.34 -26.08
N THR A 851 -28.73 1.43 -25.12
CA THR A 851 -29.99 0.68 -25.20
C THR A 851 -30.82 1.24 -26.36
N PRO A 852 -31.27 0.40 -27.30
CA PRO A 852 -32.15 0.82 -28.40
C PRO A 852 -33.37 1.60 -27.88
N ARG A 853 -33.87 2.57 -28.66
CA ARG A 853 -35.01 3.42 -28.25
C ARG A 853 -36.22 2.60 -27.81
N GLU A 854 -36.52 1.56 -28.56
CA GLU A 854 -37.69 0.69 -28.38
C GLU A 854 -37.58 -0.20 -27.14
N GLU A 855 -36.37 -0.44 -26.64
CA GLU A 855 -36.09 -1.29 -25.48
C GLU A 855 -35.98 -0.48 -24.18
N LYS A 856 -36.15 0.85 -24.25
CA LYS A 856 -36.19 1.69 -23.05
C LYS A 856 -37.47 1.44 -22.26
N CYS A 857 -37.31 1.31 -20.95
CA CYS A 857 -38.39 1.20 -19.95
C CYS A 857 -38.46 2.48 -19.10
N GLY A 858 -39.58 2.70 -18.39
CA GLY A 858 -39.74 3.86 -17.50
C GLY A 858 -39.83 5.19 -18.26
N VAL A 859 -40.42 5.16 -19.46
CA VAL A 859 -40.46 6.31 -20.37
C VAL A 859 -41.86 6.91 -20.44
N VAL A 860 -41.90 8.24 -20.55
CA VAL A 860 -43.08 9.00 -20.98
C VAL A 860 -42.95 9.19 -22.48
N TYR A 861 -43.96 8.80 -23.24
CA TYR A 861 -43.90 8.75 -24.70
C TYR A 861 -45.14 9.39 -25.34
N HIS A 862 -44.93 9.94 -26.53
CA HIS A 862 -45.93 10.58 -27.37
C HIS A 862 -46.11 9.76 -28.66
N ILE A 863 -47.35 9.36 -28.94
CA ILE A 863 -47.77 8.62 -30.14
C ILE A 863 -48.68 9.52 -30.97
N PRO A 864 -48.23 10.03 -32.13
CA PRO A 864 -49.11 10.75 -33.05
C PRO A 864 -49.94 9.77 -33.89
N CYS A 865 -51.20 10.12 -34.16
CA CYS A 865 -52.00 9.46 -35.17
C CYS A 865 -51.49 9.77 -36.58
N GLN A 866 -51.56 8.80 -37.50
CA GLN A 866 -51.21 8.98 -38.91
C GLN A 866 -52.43 8.88 -39.84
N GLY A 867 -53.63 8.83 -39.27
CA GLY A 867 -54.86 8.81 -40.05
C GLY A 867 -55.08 10.10 -40.82
N THR A 868 -55.88 10.03 -41.87
CA THR A 868 -56.37 11.21 -42.61
C THR A 868 -57.87 11.33 -42.40
N THR A 869 -58.32 12.50 -41.98
CA THR A 869 -59.75 12.85 -41.85
C THR A 869 -60.22 13.61 -43.10
N ARG A 870 -61.52 13.90 -43.19
CA ARG A 870 -62.11 14.69 -44.29
C ARG A 870 -61.57 16.13 -44.38
N GLN A 871 -60.88 16.61 -43.35
CA GLN A 871 -60.37 17.99 -43.24
C GLN A 871 -58.82 18.06 -43.31
N GLY A 872 -58.12 16.93 -43.44
CA GLY A 872 -56.65 16.89 -43.48
C GLY A 872 -56.06 15.71 -42.71
N THR A 873 -54.80 15.82 -42.29
CA THR A 873 -54.17 14.84 -41.40
C THR A 873 -54.79 14.88 -40.01
N CYS A 874 -55.04 13.73 -39.41
CA CYS A 874 -55.51 13.62 -38.03
C CYS A 874 -54.46 14.22 -37.08
N GLU A 875 -54.85 15.23 -36.29
CA GLU A 875 -53.97 15.91 -35.33
C GLU A 875 -54.03 15.27 -33.93
N GLU A 876 -54.80 14.20 -33.75
CA GLU A 876 -54.93 13.50 -32.47
C GLU A 876 -53.61 12.79 -32.10
N PHE A 877 -53.28 12.84 -30.82
CA PHE A 877 -52.09 12.20 -30.28
C PHE A 877 -52.35 11.66 -28.87
N TYR A 878 -51.53 10.68 -28.48
CA TYR A 878 -51.57 10.07 -27.17
C TYR A 878 -50.25 10.29 -26.44
N ILE A 879 -50.33 10.72 -25.17
CA ILE A 879 -49.18 10.74 -24.27
C ILE A 879 -49.43 9.70 -23.19
N GLY A 880 -48.52 8.74 -23.08
CA GLY A 880 -48.60 7.68 -22.10
C GLY A 880 -47.28 7.46 -21.38
N GLU A 881 -47.33 6.68 -20.31
CA GLU A 881 -46.15 6.25 -19.55
C GLU A 881 -46.09 4.73 -19.46
N THR A 882 -44.89 4.17 -19.31
CA THR A 882 -44.72 2.71 -19.27
C THR A 882 -43.55 2.25 -18.42
N GLU A 883 -43.80 1.29 -17.52
CA GLU A 883 -42.76 0.52 -16.82
C GLU A 883 -42.11 -0.54 -17.74
N ARG A 884 -42.82 -0.98 -18.78
CA ARG A 884 -42.33 -1.98 -19.75
C ARG A 884 -41.53 -1.31 -20.87
N SER A 885 -40.83 -2.13 -21.66
CA SER A 885 -40.17 -1.63 -22.87
C SER A 885 -41.18 -0.90 -23.76
N LEU A 886 -40.75 0.20 -24.38
CA LEU A 886 -41.57 0.98 -25.29
C LEU A 886 -42.18 0.11 -26.40
N ARG A 887 -41.41 -0.87 -26.93
CA ARG A 887 -41.88 -1.84 -27.91
C ARG A 887 -43.05 -2.66 -27.39
N THR A 888 -42.89 -3.27 -26.21
CA THR A 888 -43.94 -4.11 -25.61
C THR A 888 -45.21 -3.29 -25.39
N ARG A 889 -45.08 -2.07 -24.85
CA ARG A 889 -46.21 -1.18 -24.62
C ARG A 889 -46.89 -0.77 -25.93
N PHE A 890 -46.13 -0.42 -26.94
CA PHE A 890 -46.67 -0.07 -28.26
C PHE A 890 -47.45 -1.23 -28.90
N LEU A 891 -46.94 -2.46 -28.77
CA LEU A 891 -47.64 -3.65 -29.26
C LEU A 891 -48.95 -3.89 -28.50
N GLU A 892 -49.01 -3.59 -27.20
CA GLU A 892 -50.27 -3.65 -26.43
C GLU A 892 -51.30 -2.65 -26.95
N HIS A 893 -50.90 -1.41 -27.23
CA HIS A 893 -51.77 -0.39 -27.84
C HIS A 893 -52.32 -0.79 -29.22
N LYS A 894 -51.59 -1.61 -29.97
CA LYS A 894 -52.01 -2.07 -31.30
C LYS A 894 -53.01 -3.24 -31.26
N ARG A 895 -53.16 -3.93 -30.11
CA ARG A 895 -54.03 -5.11 -30.00
C ARG A 895 -55.51 -4.71 -29.99
N PRO A 896 -56.35 -5.25 -30.90
CA PRO A 896 -57.78 -4.92 -30.97
C PRO A 896 -58.56 -5.18 -29.67
N SER A 897 -58.14 -6.18 -28.90
CA SER A 897 -58.76 -6.59 -27.64
C SER A 897 -58.36 -5.75 -26.42
N SER A 898 -57.51 -4.73 -26.60
CA SER A 898 -57.04 -3.88 -25.51
C SER A 898 -58.00 -2.71 -25.27
N HIS A 899 -59.24 -3.00 -24.87
CA HIS A 899 -60.27 -1.98 -24.59
C HIS A 899 -59.90 -1.01 -23.46
N SER A 900 -58.83 -1.28 -22.70
CA SER A 900 -58.29 -0.37 -21.68
C SER A 900 -57.29 0.65 -22.23
N SER A 901 -57.05 0.66 -23.55
CA SER A 901 -56.14 1.61 -24.18
C SER A 901 -56.91 2.56 -25.09
N GLU A 902 -56.73 3.85 -24.85
CA GLU A 902 -57.30 4.94 -25.62
C GLU A 902 -56.77 4.94 -27.06
N VAL A 903 -55.49 4.60 -27.27
CA VAL A 903 -54.91 4.39 -28.61
C VAL A 903 -55.61 3.26 -29.36
N SER A 904 -55.83 2.11 -28.70
CA SER A 904 -56.52 0.96 -29.30
C SER A 904 -57.97 1.32 -29.64
N GLN A 905 -58.64 2.06 -28.76
CA GLN A 905 -60.01 2.52 -28.98
C GLN A 905 -60.09 3.51 -30.16
N HIS A 906 -59.15 4.45 -30.26
CA HIS A 906 -59.09 5.41 -31.37
C HIS A 906 -58.92 4.71 -32.73
N ILE A 907 -57.94 3.81 -32.85
CA ILE A 907 -57.59 3.20 -34.15
C ILE A 907 -58.53 2.07 -34.60
N HIS A 908 -59.16 1.36 -33.65
CA HIS A 908 -60.01 0.20 -33.98
C HIS A 908 -61.51 0.46 -33.85
N ILE A 909 -61.94 1.45 -33.05
CA ILE A 909 -63.37 1.71 -32.77
C ILE A 909 -63.80 3.07 -33.31
N GLU A 910 -63.14 4.16 -32.87
CA GLU A 910 -63.60 5.53 -33.16
C GLU A 910 -63.26 5.99 -34.57
N SER A 911 -62.13 5.55 -35.13
CA SER A 911 -61.68 5.93 -36.46
C SER A 911 -61.03 4.75 -37.19
N PRO A 912 -61.84 3.78 -37.67
CA PRO A 912 -61.34 2.60 -38.38
C PRO A 912 -60.57 3.01 -39.65
N GLY A 913 -59.30 2.63 -39.75
CA GLY A 913 -58.40 3.01 -40.85
C GLY A 913 -57.31 4.00 -40.46
N HIS A 914 -57.39 4.59 -39.26
CA HIS A 914 -56.27 5.33 -38.68
C HIS A 914 -55.16 4.38 -38.22
N THR A 915 -53.90 4.79 -38.39
CA THR A 915 -52.74 3.97 -38.00
C THR A 915 -51.77 4.74 -37.11
N VAL A 916 -51.06 4.02 -36.25
CA VAL A 916 -49.94 4.53 -35.45
C VAL A 916 -48.67 3.76 -35.79
N SER A 917 -47.53 4.44 -35.76
CA SER A 917 -46.22 3.84 -36.06
C SER A 917 -45.23 4.06 -34.91
N LEU A 918 -44.51 3.00 -34.53
CA LEU A 918 -43.47 3.03 -33.52
C LEU A 918 -42.36 4.03 -33.89
N ASP A 919 -42.12 4.24 -35.19
CA ASP A 919 -41.08 5.15 -35.66
C ASP A 919 -41.34 6.61 -35.30
N LYS A 920 -42.61 7.01 -35.31
CA LYS A 920 -43.05 8.37 -34.97
C LYS A 920 -43.22 8.59 -33.47
N VAL A 921 -43.09 7.55 -32.65
CA VAL A 921 -43.16 7.67 -31.20
C VAL A 921 -41.96 8.45 -30.67
N ARG A 922 -42.24 9.52 -29.91
CA ARG A 922 -41.21 10.37 -29.28
C ARG A 922 -41.18 10.09 -27.80
N ILE A 923 -39.99 9.86 -27.23
CA ILE A 923 -39.82 9.82 -25.78
C ILE A 923 -39.74 11.27 -25.30
N LEU A 924 -40.69 11.68 -24.48
CA LEU A 924 -40.78 13.03 -23.92
C LEU A 924 -39.93 13.15 -22.64
N ASP A 925 -39.98 12.14 -21.77
CA ASP A 925 -39.23 12.12 -20.52
C ASP A 925 -38.97 10.68 -20.01
N THR A 926 -38.17 10.56 -18.95
CA THR A 926 -37.94 9.32 -18.21
C THR A 926 -38.31 9.50 -16.74
N GLU A 927 -39.29 8.75 -16.27
CA GLU A 927 -39.78 8.84 -14.88
C GLU A 927 -38.98 7.88 -13.98
N GLN A 928 -38.46 8.39 -12.86
CA GLN A 928 -37.66 7.61 -11.91
C GLN A 928 -38.48 7.18 -10.69
N ASP A 929 -39.55 7.90 -10.35
CA ASP A 929 -40.31 7.75 -9.11
C ASP A 929 -41.78 7.41 -9.36
N TYR A 930 -42.03 6.46 -10.27
CA TYR A 930 -43.38 6.00 -10.65
C TYR A 930 -44.29 5.68 -9.45
N PHE A 931 -43.73 5.14 -8.36
CA PHE A 931 -44.48 4.59 -7.22
C PHE A 931 -44.97 5.61 -6.18
N MET A 932 -44.46 6.84 -6.17
CA MET A 932 -44.88 7.86 -5.19
C MET A 932 -46.32 8.38 -5.44
N ARG A 933 -46.95 7.99 -6.56
CA ARG A 933 -48.37 8.27 -6.84
C ARG A 933 -49.34 7.36 -6.06
N ALA A 934 -48.90 6.19 -5.61
CA ALA A 934 -49.77 5.28 -4.86
C ALA A 934 -50.05 5.77 -3.43
N GLU A 935 -49.16 6.58 -2.84
CA GLU A 935 -49.27 7.07 -1.46
C GLU A 935 -50.41 8.10 -1.27
N THR A 936 -50.74 8.88 -2.30
CA THR A 936 -51.83 9.87 -2.21
C THR A 936 -53.22 9.25 -2.26
N ALA A 937 -53.35 7.99 -2.69
CA ALA A 937 -54.65 7.30 -2.81
C ALA A 937 -55.03 6.47 -1.56
N THR A 938 -54.14 6.31 -0.58
CA THR A 938 -54.32 5.34 0.53
C THR A 938 -54.25 5.93 1.94
N GLN A 939 -54.60 7.20 2.12
CA GLN A 939 -54.84 7.77 3.47
C GLN A 939 -56.35 8.01 3.68
N PRO A 940 -57.09 7.06 4.28
CA PRO A 940 -58.43 7.32 4.76
C PRO A 940 -58.34 7.99 6.13
N GLY A 941 -58.65 9.29 6.22
CA GLY A 941 -58.85 9.91 7.53
C GLY A 941 -58.89 11.44 7.55
N SER A 942 -60.00 11.97 8.06
CA SER A 942 -60.14 13.29 8.69
C SER A 942 -60.26 14.52 7.79
N TRP A 943 -61.39 14.69 7.08
CA TRP A 943 -61.99 16.02 6.82
C TRP A 943 -63.52 15.90 6.75
N ALA A 944 -64.15 15.69 7.89
CA ALA A 944 -65.54 16.07 8.11
C ALA A 944 -65.50 17.28 9.05
N ASP A 945 -65.43 18.46 8.45
CA ASP A 945 -65.91 19.76 8.95
C ASP A 945 -65.32 20.87 8.07
N PHE A 946 -66.08 21.95 7.89
CA PHE A 946 -65.90 23.05 6.93
C PHE A 946 -66.57 22.86 5.55
N SER A 947 -67.88 22.63 5.60
CA SER A 947 -68.81 23.29 4.68
C SER A 947 -69.26 24.59 5.36
N MET A 948 -68.76 25.75 4.90
CA MET A 948 -69.49 27.01 4.75
C MET A 948 -68.54 28.17 4.41
N ILE A 949 -69.01 29.04 3.52
CA ILE A 949 -68.49 30.37 3.13
C ILE A 949 -67.59 30.39 1.89
N VAL A 950 -68.22 30.53 0.71
CA VAL A 950 -67.79 31.49 -0.32
C VAL A 950 -69.02 32.14 -0.96
N GLY A 951 -69.03 33.48 -0.95
CA GLY A 951 -69.93 34.36 -1.68
C GLY A 951 -70.20 35.59 -0.84
N GLY A 952 -69.83 36.82 -1.19
CA GLY A 952 -69.13 37.38 -2.33
C GLY A 952 -68.72 38.81 -1.94
N ALA A 953 -67.85 39.42 -2.72
CA ALA A 953 -67.29 40.74 -2.46
C ALA A 953 -68.31 41.88 -2.58
N ALA A 954 -68.28 42.85 -1.65
CA ALA A 954 -68.56 44.27 -1.89
C ALA A 954 -68.23 45.16 -0.68
N GLY A 955 -67.54 46.29 -0.92
CA GLY A 955 -67.71 47.56 -0.20
C GLY A 955 -67.06 47.72 1.18
N GLY A 956 -66.13 48.66 1.32
CA GLY A 956 -65.52 49.03 2.60
C GLY A 956 -66.34 50.01 3.45
N ALA A 957 -65.95 50.11 4.73
CA ALA A 957 -65.90 51.32 5.58
C ALA A 957 -66.10 50.97 7.08
N ALA A 958 -65.30 51.63 7.93
CA ALA A 958 -65.56 52.02 9.34
C ALA A 958 -65.93 50.92 10.38
N VAL A 959 -65.07 50.58 11.35
CA VAL A 959 -64.81 51.31 12.63
C VAL A 959 -65.96 51.16 13.66
N LEU A 960 -65.59 50.60 14.83
CA LEU A 960 -66.17 50.73 16.19
C LEU A 960 -67.57 50.16 16.49
N LEU A 961 -67.62 49.13 17.34
CA LEU A 961 -68.03 49.18 18.77
C LEU A 961 -68.40 47.75 19.21
N LEU A 962 -67.61 47.07 20.05
CA LEU A 962 -67.58 47.16 21.52
C LEU A 962 -68.84 46.62 22.21
N ILE A 963 -68.53 45.73 23.17
CA ILE A 963 -69.21 45.54 24.46
C ILE A 963 -70.24 44.39 24.49
N MET A 964 -69.71 43.28 25.02
CA MET A 964 -70.18 42.62 26.23
C MET A 964 -71.70 42.59 26.46
N LEU A 965 -72.23 41.39 26.64
CA LEU A 965 -72.51 40.93 28.00
C LEU A 965 -72.74 39.42 28.08
N ALA A 966 -72.18 38.89 29.15
CA ALA A 966 -72.74 37.82 29.97
C ALA A 966 -72.63 36.38 29.44
N TRP A 967 -71.43 35.86 29.63
CA TRP A 967 -71.19 34.84 30.66
C TRP A 967 -72.37 34.65 31.64
N PHE A 968 -72.80 33.39 31.78
CA PHE A 968 -73.37 32.72 32.95
C PHE A 968 -74.74 32.06 32.74
N VAL A 969 -74.76 30.81 33.22
CA VAL A 969 -75.90 29.98 33.61
C VAL A 969 -76.39 28.95 32.60
N TRP A 970 -76.29 27.72 33.10
CA TRP A 970 -77.09 26.52 32.84
C TRP A 970 -76.72 25.66 31.63
N SER A 971 -76.03 24.54 31.85
CA SER A 971 -76.46 23.32 32.55
C SER A 971 -76.99 22.28 31.57
N ARG A 972 -76.21 21.19 31.47
CA ARG A 972 -76.66 19.79 31.40
C ARG A 972 -78.17 19.61 31.18
N ARG A 973 -78.57 18.86 30.14
CA ARG A 973 -79.15 17.50 30.25
C ARG A 973 -79.76 17.00 28.93
N MET A 974 -79.61 15.68 28.75
CA MET A 974 -80.57 14.70 28.20
C MET A 974 -80.25 14.03 26.86
N LYS A 975 -79.95 12.74 27.01
CA LYS A 975 -80.15 11.61 26.10
C LYS A 975 -81.65 11.40 25.84
N ALA A 976 -82.02 10.97 24.63
CA ALA A 976 -82.95 9.85 24.33
C ALA A 976 -83.26 9.87 22.81
N LYS A 977 -82.98 8.83 22.02
CA LYS A 977 -83.63 7.51 21.85
C LYS A 977 -84.82 7.52 20.87
N ALA A 978 -84.64 6.73 19.81
CA ALA A 978 -85.59 5.86 19.11
C ALA A 978 -86.67 6.44 18.17
N GLY A 979 -86.86 5.78 17.02
CA GLY A 979 -88.21 5.54 16.45
C GLY A 979 -88.38 5.60 14.93
N TYR A 980 -88.27 4.44 14.27
CA TYR A 980 -89.12 3.87 13.20
C TYR A 980 -89.84 4.75 12.14
N GLY A 981 -89.81 4.29 10.88
CA GLY A 981 -90.86 4.59 9.89
C GLY A 981 -90.55 4.17 8.45
N ASN A 982 -91.21 3.13 7.96
CA ASN A 982 -91.18 2.56 6.60
C ASN A 982 -91.66 3.53 5.49
N GLN A 983 -91.14 3.40 4.26
CA GLN A 983 -91.87 2.93 3.05
C GLN A 983 -91.11 3.21 1.73
N SER A 984 -90.86 2.12 0.99
CA SER A 984 -90.84 1.89 -0.47
C SER A 984 -90.65 3.05 -1.47
N LEU A 985 -89.59 3.00 -2.29
CA LEU A 985 -89.67 2.97 -3.77
C LEU A 985 -88.29 2.73 -4.41
N LEU A 986 -88.26 1.90 -5.46
CA LEU A 986 -87.12 1.74 -6.38
C LEU A 986 -86.64 3.09 -6.93
N ILE A 987 -85.33 3.24 -7.18
CA ILE A 987 -84.73 3.70 -8.46
C ILE A 987 -83.20 3.87 -8.32
N LEU A 988 -82.47 3.17 -9.19
CA LEU A 988 -81.13 3.41 -9.75
C LEU A 988 -79.89 3.57 -8.83
N GLN A 989 -78.93 2.69 -9.10
CA GLN A 989 -77.52 2.80 -8.70
C GLN A 989 -76.94 4.16 -9.12
N GLY A 990 -76.70 5.03 -8.15
CA GLY A 990 -75.87 6.22 -8.29
C GLY A 990 -74.49 5.96 -7.68
N GLN A 991 -73.50 5.66 -8.51
CA GLN A 991 -72.10 5.82 -8.12
C GLN A 991 -71.83 7.31 -7.92
N SER A 992 -71.50 7.71 -6.69
CA SER A 992 -71.03 9.06 -6.39
C SER A 992 -69.65 9.28 -6.98
N CYS A 993 -69.59 10.15 -7.99
CA CYS A 993 -68.36 10.71 -8.54
C CYS A 993 -67.74 11.69 -7.53
N TYR A 994 -66.49 11.45 -7.13
CA TYR A 994 -65.61 12.47 -6.58
C TYR A 994 -64.81 13.13 -7.71
N PRO A 995 -64.57 14.45 -7.68
CA PRO A 995 -63.83 15.15 -8.73
C PRO A 995 -62.33 15.13 -8.41
N GLU A 996 -61.53 14.42 -9.21
CA GLU A 996 -60.07 14.56 -9.22
C GLU A 996 -59.65 15.45 -10.40
N ASN A 997 -59.37 16.71 -10.09
CA ASN A 997 -58.81 17.66 -11.05
C ASN A 997 -57.29 17.48 -11.15
N ASN A 998 -56.82 16.87 -12.23
CA ASN A 998 -55.42 16.95 -12.67
C ASN A 998 -55.37 17.50 -14.09
N ALA A 999 -55.33 18.83 -14.22
CA ALA A 999 -55.04 19.49 -15.48
C ALA A 999 -53.52 19.67 -15.63
N MET A 1000 -52.91 18.98 -16.59
CA MET A 1000 -51.56 19.30 -17.07
C MET A 1000 -51.71 20.23 -18.28
N ILE A 1001 -51.36 21.52 -18.11
CA ILE A 1001 -51.40 22.50 -19.20
C ILE A 1001 -50.12 22.34 -20.03
N MET A 1002 -50.25 21.88 -21.27
CA MET A 1002 -49.18 21.89 -22.27
C MET A 1002 -49.20 23.23 -23.01
N VAL A 1003 -48.06 23.94 -23.02
CA VAL A 1003 -47.85 25.14 -23.83
C VAL A 1003 -47.25 24.73 -25.17
N SER A 1004 -47.93 25.06 -26.27
CA SER A 1004 -47.45 24.93 -27.65
C SER A 1004 -46.37 25.98 -27.95
N GLU A 1005 -45.33 25.61 -28.71
CA GLU A 1005 -44.25 26.50 -29.18
C GLU A 1005 -44.70 27.51 -30.26
N GLU A 1006 -45.94 27.40 -30.72
CA GLU A 1006 -46.59 28.38 -31.59
C GLU A 1006 -47.92 28.79 -30.96
N GLY A 1007 -48.14 30.09 -30.76
CA GLY A 1007 -49.24 30.69 -30.00
C GLY A 1007 -50.65 30.48 -30.56
N LYS A 1008 -51.07 29.22 -30.74
CA LYS A 1008 -52.45 28.81 -31.01
C LYS A 1008 -52.95 27.96 -29.85
N THR A 1009 -54.09 28.34 -29.31
CA THR A 1009 -54.83 27.67 -28.24
C THR A 1009 -55.31 26.29 -28.75
N LEU A 1010 -54.71 25.22 -28.25
CA LEU A 1010 -55.24 23.86 -28.40
C LEU A 1010 -56.20 23.58 -27.25
N SER A 1011 -57.45 23.23 -27.57
CA SER A 1011 -58.40 22.73 -26.58
C SER A 1011 -57.99 21.31 -26.16
N VAL A 1012 -57.31 21.18 -25.03
CA VAL A 1012 -57.08 19.88 -24.40
C VAL A 1012 -58.39 19.45 -23.76
N LYS A 1013 -59.13 18.54 -24.40
CA LYS A 1013 -60.19 17.79 -23.72
C LYS A 1013 -59.51 16.83 -22.75
N SER A 1014 -59.73 17.01 -21.45
CA SER A 1014 -59.33 16.04 -20.45
C SER A 1014 -60.14 14.75 -20.66
N PHE A 1015 -59.51 13.73 -21.23
CA PHE A 1015 -60.09 12.41 -21.34
C PHE A 1015 -59.61 11.56 -20.16
N THR A 1016 -60.51 11.37 -19.20
CA THR A 1016 -60.36 10.46 -18.06
C THR A 1016 -60.50 9.02 -18.53
N GLY A 1017 -59.40 8.46 -19.05
CA GLY A 1017 -59.23 7.03 -19.25
C GLY A 1017 -58.82 6.34 -17.95
N ARG A 1018 -59.42 5.18 -17.65
CA ARG A 1018 -59.13 4.39 -16.45
C ARG A 1018 -57.66 3.90 -16.43
N ARG A 1019 -56.79 4.62 -15.71
CA ARG A 1019 -55.89 4.11 -14.63
C ARG A 1019 -54.72 5.06 -14.38
#